data_AF-A0A2N2M9Z4-F1
#
_entry.id   AF-A0A2N2M9Z4-F1
#
_cell.length_a   1.000
_cell.length_b   1.000
_cell.length_c   1.000
_cell.angle_alpha   90.00
_cell.angle_beta   90.00
_cell.angle_gamma   90.00
#
_symmetry.space_group_name_H-M   'P 1'
#
loop_
_entity.id
_entity.type
_entity.pdbx_description
1 polymer ?
#
loop_
_entity_poly.entity_id
_entity_poly.type
_entity_poly.pdbx_seq_one_letter_code
_entity_poly.pdbx_strand_id
1 'polypeptide(L)'
;MRAIATDILRNHIIGRPVLVGTTSVDNSEKLSGRLRAELVRRLLQVQLMRQAWFEVNKKEEDGRLYKEIEPLYRPLDDIDPGYLRQFAKPLNASINPEEPDNLVKLLHVLRLGSEYAPRLKAVIQAGVPHSVLNARKHTEESQIIAGAGAFGAVTIATNMAGRGVDIKLGGEVAEEVTIAVSRVLKRAGYDDPYDMRPEEQRQALIKLSPADYGIYEAEVQLFLQYFDDMEQVRLLGGLHVVGSERHEARRIDNQLRGRAARQGDPGSSRFYLSLEDDLMRLFGGQQVNDVMQRFKLDDDLPLENRIVSNIIEGSQHRVEGSNFDMRKHLLEYDDVLNAQRARIYGQRDKVFSKENLHEDVFEFLKAESENRVPLAMQDDEGPWKLLAWLEQIQPTIIMTDGELFPSYTFRLLLDELDQRNLRGTILSLVNRALQAEHEHHLRAIQNGIETSEAALEAQIEEREDLVDTFLEGLADSEEQRRPQEILEELSGLVHLPIRLNNDQLRALVNAPASLEDPIKEQIVAQISAVFINRQVTGLAMRLGEPLTLKEDLSRLDWADAARRLNELAEELFAKRYETLAGEKGQLARELDAMLARPEAQKQDESTAIRILNTLPLARRQVGFDNKTHRAQTQEFARFHYSYLAAQLLTGRDAAWVQADVLEHLENALEALEETWGNVQFAHRAQNASSLADFGPAADVLGADLRNAALSELTEEQRETLKAELGTRHLTEIFRSVLLKAISEQWVDYLTRVEAVRVSIGLEAYGQRDPLVQYKTKASDMFQSLLRDIRSAVVSNMYLYRPRQAAAQVTETPVEVVAKVRPQVEDQSSKSGRKRHKKR
;
A
#
# COMPACT_ATOMS: atom_id res chain seq x y z
N MET A 1 -37.19 -25.32 9.59
CA MET A 1 -37.44 -25.47 8.13
C MET A 1 -38.79 -26.10 7.76
N ARG A 2 -39.27 -27.15 8.45
CA ARG A 2 -40.58 -27.79 8.13
C ARG A 2 -41.76 -26.82 8.18
N ALA A 3 -41.79 -25.95 9.19
CA ALA A 3 -42.80 -24.89 9.33
C ALA A 3 -42.80 -23.93 8.13
N ILE A 4 -41.62 -23.46 7.70
CA ILE A 4 -41.44 -22.59 6.52
C ILE A 4 -41.96 -23.29 5.26
N ALA A 5 -41.57 -24.55 5.02
CA ALA A 5 -42.02 -25.31 3.85
C ALA A 5 -43.55 -25.54 3.87
N THR A 6 -44.14 -25.79 5.04
CA THR A 6 -45.59 -25.94 5.20
C THR A 6 -46.34 -24.62 4.91
N ASP A 7 -45.80 -23.48 5.34
CA ASP A 7 -46.38 -22.17 5.07
C ASP A 7 -46.31 -21.82 3.58
N ILE A 8 -45.16 -22.07 2.93
CA ILE A 8 -45.00 -21.91 1.48
C ILE A 8 -46.00 -22.78 0.73
N LEU A 9 -46.11 -24.06 1.11
CA LEU A 9 -47.02 -25.02 0.49
C LEU A 9 -48.47 -24.55 0.59
N ARG A 10 -48.91 -24.14 1.78
CA ARG A 10 -50.27 -23.63 2.03
C ARG A 10 -50.58 -22.42 1.15
N ASN A 11 -49.71 -21.42 1.15
CA ASN A 11 -49.91 -20.19 0.39
C ASN A 11 -49.84 -20.45 -1.14
N HIS A 12 -48.94 -21.32 -1.59
CA HIS A 12 -48.87 -21.73 -3.00
C HIS A 12 -50.15 -22.46 -3.46
N ILE A 13 -50.69 -23.39 -2.66
CA ILE A 13 -51.91 -24.14 -2.99
C ILE A 13 -53.12 -23.22 -3.13
N ILE A 14 -53.26 -22.19 -2.29
CA ILE A 14 -54.36 -21.22 -2.44
C ILE A 14 -54.13 -20.24 -3.59
N GLY A 15 -52.91 -20.14 -4.12
CA GLY A 15 -52.55 -19.23 -5.21
C GLY A 15 -51.98 -17.90 -4.76
N ARG A 16 -51.60 -17.78 -3.49
CA ARG A 16 -51.00 -16.58 -2.94
C ARG A 16 -49.49 -16.56 -3.22
N PRO A 17 -48.92 -15.49 -3.79
CA PRO A 17 -47.49 -15.40 -4.04
C PRO A 17 -46.69 -15.32 -2.73
N VAL A 18 -45.53 -15.97 -2.72
CA VAL A 18 -44.64 -16.05 -1.55
C VAL A 18 -43.22 -15.60 -1.92
N LEU A 19 -42.69 -14.65 -1.17
CA LEU A 19 -41.28 -14.26 -1.20
C LEU A 19 -40.59 -14.72 0.07
N VAL A 20 -39.61 -15.61 -0.04
CA VAL A 20 -38.84 -16.11 1.11
C VAL A 20 -37.46 -15.46 1.14
N GLY A 21 -37.12 -14.76 2.21
CA GLY A 21 -35.79 -14.21 2.46
C GLY A 21 -34.95 -15.16 3.32
N THR A 22 -33.74 -15.45 2.88
CA THR A 22 -32.71 -16.19 3.63
C THR A 22 -31.49 -15.32 3.86
N THR A 23 -30.59 -15.71 4.77
CA THR A 23 -29.35 -14.98 5.07
C THR A 23 -28.14 -15.51 4.27
N SER A 24 -28.23 -16.74 3.76
CA SER A 24 -27.13 -17.43 3.08
C SER A 24 -27.61 -18.22 1.86
N VAL A 25 -26.71 -18.40 0.88
CA VAL A 25 -26.99 -19.21 -0.32
C VAL A 25 -27.27 -20.66 0.08
N ASP A 26 -26.55 -21.19 1.07
CA ASP A 26 -26.74 -22.55 1.56
C ASP A 26 -28.15 -22.76 2.12
N ASN A 27 -28.69 -21.79 2.85
CA ASN A 27 -30.05 -21.88 3.39
C ASN A 27 -31.10 -21.74 2.27
N SER A 28 -30.84 -20.94 1.23
CA SER A 28 -31.67 -20.89 0.02
C SER A 28 -31.71 -22.23 -0.72
N GLU A 29 -30.56 -22.88 -0.92
CA GLU A 29 -30.47 -24.18 -1.59
C GLU A 29 -31.11 -25.29 -0.75
N LYS A 30 -30.88 -25.29 0.57
CA LYS A 30 -31.57 -26.21 1.50
C LYS A 30 -33.08 -26.04 1.42
N LEU A 31 -33.59 -24.80 1.39
CA LEU A 31 -35.02 -24.55 1.26
C LEU A 31 -35.56 -24.99 -0.09
N SER A 32 -34.86 -24.67 -1.18
CA SER A 32 -35.20 -25.10 -2.54
C SER A 32 -35.31 -26.63 -2.62
N GLY A 33 -34.34 -27.35 -2.04
CA GLY A 33 -34.39 -28.80 -1.91
C GLY A 33 -35.66 -29.30 -1.23
N ARG A 34 -36.08 -28.67 -0.12
CA ARG A 34 -37.29 -29.03 0.65
C ARG A 34 -38.59 -28.87 -0.14
N LEU A 35 -38.61 -28.02 -1.17
CA LEU A 35 -39.78 -27.78 -2.02
C LEU A 35 -39.90 -28.75 -3.20
N ARG A 36 -38.93 -29.65 -3.40
CA ARG A 36 -38.99 -30.70 -4.43
C ARG A 36 -40.03 -31.77 -4.09
N ALA A 37 -40.59 -32.39 -5.12
CA ALA A 37 -41.70 -33.36 -5.02
C ALA A 37 -41.50 -34.44 -3.94
N GLU A 38 -40.32 -35.06 -3.88
CA GLU A 38 -40.01 -36.13 -2.93
C GLU A 38 -40.08 -35.66 -1.47
N LEU A 39 -39.45 -34.53 -1.15
CA LEU A 39 -39.39 -34.01 0.21
C LEU A 39 -40.70 -33.37 0.65
N VAL A 40 -41.45 -32.75 -0.28
CA VAL A 40 -42.83 -32.32 -0.05
C VAL A 40 -43.72 -33.52 0.27
N ARG A 41 -43.60 -34.60 -0.50
CA ARG A 41 -44.36 -35.84 -0.24
C ARG A 41 -44.02 -36.42 1.13
N ARG A 42 -42.74 -36.53 1.47
CA ARG A 42 -42.30 -36.99 2.80
C ARG A 42 -42.83 -36.10 3.92
N LEU A 43 -42.78 -34.77 3.76
CA LEU A 43 -43.35 -33.83 4.73
C LEU A 43 -44.84 -34.08 4.96
N LEU A 44 -45.63 -34.23 3.90
CA LEU A 44 -47.06 -34.49 3.99
C LEU A 44 -47.36 -35.87 4.59
N GLN A 45 -46.56 -36.89 4.26
CA GLN A 45 -46.66 -38.22 4.87
C GLN A 45 -46.39 -38.18 6.37
N VAL A 46 -45.37 -37.44 6.80
CA VAL A 46 -45.06 -37.25 8.22
C VAL A 46 -46.21 -36.53 8.94
N GLN A 47 -46.77 -35.48 8.34
CA GLN A 47 -47.92 -34.76 8.88
C GLN A 47 -49.16 -35.66 8.99
N LEU A 48 -49.44 -36.47 7.97
CA LEU A 48 -50.53 -37.44 7.96
C LEU A 48 -50.35 -38.49 9.07
N MET A 49 -49.14 -39.02 9.24
CA MET A 49 -48.83 -40.01 10.28
C MET A 49 -48.93 -39.42 11.68
N ARG A 50 -48.46 -38.18 11.87
CA ARG A 50 -48.59 -37.44 13.13
C ARG A 50 -50.07 -37.25 13.47
N GLN A 51 -50.88 -36.76 12.53
CA GLN A 51 -52.32 -36.57 12.74
C GLN A 51 -53.03 -37.89 13.04
N ALA A 52 -52.74 -38.96 12.28
CA ALA A 52 -53.33 -40.27 12.49
C ALA A 52 -53.00 -40.81 13.90
N TRP A 53 -51.78 -40.57 14.39
CA TRP A 53 -51.41 -40.95 15.75
C TRP A 53 -52.24 -40.20 16.80
N PHE A 54 -52.44 -38.89 16.65
CA PHE A 54 -53.27 -38.12 17.59
C PHE A 54 -54.74 -38.56 17.57
N GLU A 55 -55.30 -38.82 16.39
CA GLU A 55 -56.66 -39.31 16.21
C GLU A 55 -56.89 -40.68 16.89
N VAL A 56 -55.99 -41.65 16.66
CA VAL A 56 -56.10 -43.00 17.24
C VAL A 56 -55.93 -42.99 18.76
N ASN A 57 -55.01 -42.16 19.27
CA ASN A 57 -54.72 -42.08 20.71
C ASN A 57 -55.67 -41.13 21.47
N LYS A 58 -56.59 -40.43 20.78
CA LYS A 58 -57.51 -39.44 21.36
C LYS A 58 -56.80 -38.39 22.22
N LYS A 59 -55.62 -37.96 21.77
CA LYS A 59 -54.83 -36.92 22.45
C LYS A 59 -54.96 -35.62 21.66
N GLU A 60 -55.04 -34.51 22.37
CA GLU A 60 -54.93 -33.19 21.76
C GLU A 60 -53.45 -32.82 21.57
N GLU A 61 -53.18 -31.95 20.62
CA GLU A 61 -51.84 -31.37 20.42
C GLU A 61 -51.57 -30.35 21.54
N ASP A 62 -51.26 -30.85 22.74
CA ASP A 62 -51.02 -30.08 23.98
C ASP A 62 -49.56 -29.65 24.17
N GLY A 63 -48.70 -30.13 23.27
CA GLY A 63 -47.33 -29.69 23.13
C GLY A 63 -46.26 -30.39 23.93
N ARG A 64 -46.62 -31.54 24.47
CA ARG A 64 -45.70 -32.44 25.13
C ARG A 64 -45.05 -33.36 24.10
N LEU A 65 -43.75 -33.56 24.21
CA LEU A 65 -43.03 -34.54 23.39
C LEU A 65 -43.44 -35.96 23.80
N TYR A 66 -44.14 -36.68 22.92
CA TYR A 66 -44.45 -38.09 23.09
C TYR A 66 -43.34 -38.95 22.47
N LYS A 67 -42.77 -39.87 23.25
CA LYS A 67 -41.66 -40.76 22.80
C LYS A 67 -42.02 -41.57 21.55
N GLU A 68 -43.31 -41.84 21.36
CA GLU A 68 -43.82 -42.58 20.22
C GLU A 68 -43.80 -41.75 18.93
N ILE A 69 -43.96 -40.42 19.00
CA ILE A 69 -43.93 -39.52 17.83
C ILE A 69 -42.52 -38.96 17.59
N GLU A 70 -41.66 -38.95 18.62
CA GLU A 70 -40.28 -38.45 18.58
C GLU A 70 -39.49 -38.82 17.30
N PRO A 71 -39.57 -40.07 16.77
CA PRO A 71 -38.87 -40.40 15.53
C PRO A 71 -39.34 -39.65 14.28
N LEU A 72 -40.57 -39.12 14.26
CA LEU A 72 -41.09 -38.32 13.16
C LEU A 72 -40.45 -36.93 13.10
N TYR A 73 -39.72 -36.48 14.13
CA TYR A 73 -39.02 -35.19 14.17
C TYR A 73 -37.61 -35.22 13.55
N ARG A 74 -37.09 -36.41 13.20
CA ARG A 74 -35.78 -36.55 12.50
C ARG A 74 -35.73 -35.76 11.18
N PRO A 75 -34.56 -35.35 10.68
CA PRO A 75 -34.46 -34.71 9.36
C PRO A 75 -35.23 -35.48 8.28
N LEU A 76 -36.01 -34.79 7.43
CA LEU A 76 -36.87 -35.46 6.44
C LEU A 76 -36.08 -36.32 5.43
N ASP A 77 -34.79 -36.04 5.27
CA ASP A 77 -33.88 -36.82 4.42
C ASP A 77 -33.59 -38.21 5.01
N ASP A 78 -33.69 -38.34 6.34
CA ASP A 78 -33.43 -39.57 7.09
C ASP A 78 -34.69 -40.44 7.27
N ILE A 79 -35.86 -39.95 6.82
CA ILE A 79 -37.15 -40.64 6.96
C ILE A 79 -37.46 -41.43 5.68
N ASP A 80 -37.20 -42.75 5.73
CA ASP A 80 -37.51 -43.67 4.63
C ASP A 80 -39.02 -44.03 4.60
N PRO A 81 -39.66 -44.13 3.42
CA PRO A 81 -41.01 -44.68 3.25
C PRO A 81 -41.27 -46.06 3.89
N GLY A 82 -40.25 -46.90 4.03
CA GLY A 82 -40.29 -48.19 4.72
C GLY A 82 -40.48 -48.03 6.24
N TYR A 83 -39.84 -47.01 6.82
CA TYR A 83 -40.02 -46.65 8.23
C TYR A 83 -41.44 -46.14 8.49
N LEU A 84 -41.94 -45.23 7.64
CA LEU A 84 -43.32 -44.73 7.73
C LEU A 84 -44.34 -45.87 7.59
N ARG A 85 -44.05 -46.91 6.78
CA ARG A 85 -44.85 -48.15 6.69
C ARG A 85 -44.93 -48.94 7.98
N GLN A 86 -43.82 -49.06 8.69
CA GLN A 86 -43.79 -49.71 10.00
C GLN A 86 -44.56 -48.89 11.05
N PHE A 87 -44.45 -47.55 11.00
CA PHE A 87 -45.16 -46.64 11.89
C PHE A 87 -46.68 -46.62 11.66
N ALA A 88 -47.13 -46.71 10.41
CA ALA A 88 -48.55 -46.67 10.05
C ALA A 88 -49.31 -47.96 10.39
N LYS A 89 -48.62 -49.10 10.38
CA LYS A 89 -49.21 -50.43 10.62
C LYS A 89 -50.02 -50.55 11.93
N PRO A 90 -49.52 -50.13 13.11
CA PRO A 90 -50.32 -50.14 14.34
C PRO A 90 -51.47 -49.12 14.36
N LEU A 91 -51.42 -48.09 13.50
CA LEU A 91 -52.44 -47.04 13.40
C LEU A 91 -53.56 -47.38 12.41
N ASN A 92 -53.43 -48.50 11.66
CA ASN A 92 -54.31 -48.87 10.55
C ASN A 92 -54.49 -47.72 9.53
N ALA A 93 -53.42 -46.95 9.27
CA ALA A 93 -53.42 -45.80 8.38
C ALA A 93 -52.64 -46.10 7.09
N SER A 94 -53.06 -45.49 5.97
CA SER A 94 -52.28 -45.51 4.73
C SER A 94 -51.31 -44.33 4.70
N ILE A 95 -50.17 -44.50 4.02
CA ILE A 95 -49.12 -43.47 3.86
C ILE A 95 -49.20 -42.83 2.48
N ASN A 96 -50.10 -43.29 1.61
CA ASN A 96 -50.26 -42.70 0.30
C ASN A 96 -51.01 -41.35 0.43
N PRO A 97 -50.36 -40.20 0.20
CA PRO A 97 -51.03 -38.91 0.34
C PRO A 97 -52.04 -38.63 -0.79
N GLU A 98 -52.06 -39.43 -1.86
CA GLU A 98 -52.99 -39.25 -3.00
C GLU A 98 -54.34 -39.97 -2.81
N GLU A 99 -54.51 -40.76 -1.75
CA GLU A 99 -55.79 -41.40 -1.45
C GLU A 99 -56.87 -40.36 -1.10
N PRO A 100 -58.12 -40.52 -1.54
CA PRO A 100 -59.18 -39.54 -1.32
C PRO A 100 -59.38 -39.14 0.16
N ASP A 101 -59.36 -40.12 1.07
CA ASP A 101 -59.51 -39.87 2.51
C ASP A 101 -58.30 -39.11 3.10
N ASN A 102 -57.09 -39.44 2.64
CA ASN A 102 -55.86 -38.77 3.09
C ASN A 102 -55.76 -37.35 2.54
N LEU A 103 -56.26 -37.08 1.33
CA LEU A 103 -56.33 -35.71 0.79
C LEU A 103 -57.24 -34.83 1.65
N VAL A 104 -58.39 -35.33 2.11
CA VAL A 104 -59.27 -34.59 3.02
C VAL A 104 -58.58 -34.30 4.35
N LYS A 105 -57.87 -35.30 4.92
CA LYS A 105 -57.09 -35.12 6.16
C LYS A 105 -55.97 -34.09 5.99
N LEU A 106 -55.21 -34.16 4.89
CA LEU A 106 -54.14 -33.21 4.59
C LEU A 106 -54.66 -31.79 4.37
N LEU A 107 -55.81 -31.62 3.71
CA LEU A 107 -56.47 -30.31 3.59
C LEU A 107 -56.86 -29.76 4.97
N HIS A 108 -57.35 -30.61 5.88
CA HIS A 108 -57.61 -30.21 7.26
C HIS A 108 -56.33 -29.78 8.00
N VAL A 109 -55.24 -30.55 7.89
CA VAL A 109 -53.94 -30.20 8.51
C VAL A 109 -53.39 -28.88 7.98
N LEU A 110 -53.46 -28.67 6.66
CA LEU A 110 -53.00 -27.45 6.01
C LEU A 110 -53.98 -26.28 6.20
N ARG A 111 -55.14 -26.51 6.84
CA ARG A 111 -56.22 -25.53 7.06
C ARG A 111 -56.69 -24.92 5.74
N LEU A 112 -57.04 -25.79 4.80
CA LEU A 112 -57.50 -25.49 3.44
C LEU A 112 -58.89 -26.07 3.18
N GLY A 113 -59.67 -25.41 2.34
CA GLY A 113 -60.98 -25.89 1.88
C GLY A 113 -60.87 -27.04 0.87
N SER A 114 -61.97 -27.77 0.67
CA SER A 114 -62.06 -28.91 -0.24
C SER A 114 -61.79 -28.56 -1.72
N GLU A 115 -62.03 -27.30 -2.10
CA GLU A 115 -61.82 -26.76 -3.44
C GLU A 115 -60.36 -26.83 -3.91
N TYR A 116 -59.40 -26.90 -2.99
CA TYR A 116 -57.97 -26.94 -3.30
C TYR A 116 -57.40 -28.35 -3.50
N ALA A 117 -58.23 -29.40 -3.40
CA ALA A 117 -57.80 -30.79 -3.59
C ALA A 117 -57.02 -31.04 -4.91
N PRO A 118 -57.42 -30.47 -6.07
CA PRO A 118 -56.67 -30.65 -7.32
C PRO A 118 -55.25 -30.06 -7.26
N ARG A 119 -55.09 -28.88 -6.63
CA ARG A 119 -53.78 -28.22 -6.48
C ARG A 119 -52.90 -28.92 -5.46
N LEU A 120 -53.47 -29.41 -4.36
CA LEU A 120 -52.74 -30.25 -3.40
C LEU A 120 -52.19 -31.50 -4.09
N LYS A 121 -53.00 -32.17 -4.93
CA LYS A 121 -52.56 -33.34 -5.71
C LYS A 121 -51.43 -32.99 -6.68
N ALA A 122 -51.53 -31.86 -7.38
CA ALA A 122 -50.47 -31.39 -8.28
C ALA A 122 -49.15 -31.17 -7.53
N VAL A 123 -49.20 -30.56 -6.34
CA VAL A 123 -48.01 -30.29 -5.51
C VAL A 123 -47.41 -31.58 -4.94
N ILE A 124 -48.20 -32.60 -4.61
CA ILE A 124 -47.71 -33.93 -4.19
C ILE A 124 -46.92 -34.63 -5.31
N GLN A 125 -47.30 -34.39 -6.56
CA GLN A 125 -46.70 -35.01 -7.73
C GLN A 125 -45.46 -34.25 -8.24
N ALA A 126 -45.53 -32.92 -8.32
CA ALA A 126 -44.50 -32.09 -8.95
C ALA A 126 -43.64 -31.27 -7.95
N GLY A 127 -44.04 -31.18 -6.68
CA GLY A 127 -43.46 -30.23 -5.73
C GLY A 127 -44.00 -28.81 -5.93
N VAL A 128 -43.33 -27.82 -5.33
CA VAL A 128 -43.68 -26.41 -5.49
C VAL A 128 -42.73 -25.78 -6.51
N PRO A 129 -43.21 -25.28 -7.67
CA PRO A 129 -42.37 -24.55 -8.61
C PRO A 129 -41.89 -23.24 -7.96
N HIS A 130 -40.58 -23.00 -7.99
CA HIS A 130 -39.97 -21.86 -7.33
C HIS A 130 -38.71 -21.39 -8.06
N SER A 131 -38.35 -20.14 -7.83
CA SER A 131 -37.11 -19.52 -8.34
C SER A 131 -36.19 -19.13 -7.18
N VAL A 132 -34.88 -19.30 -7.36
CA VAL A 132 -33.86 -18.96 -6.35
C VAL A 132 -32.98 -17.82 -6.87
N LEU A 133 -32.84 -16.76 -6.07
CA LEU A 133 -32.03 -15.59 -6.36
C LEU A 133 -30.82 -15.56 -5.42
N ASN A 134 -29.62 -15.57 -5.99
CA ASN A 134 -28.36 -15.70 -5.25
C ASN A 134 -27.48 -14.43 -5.29
N ALA A 135 -28.04 -13.29 -5.73
CA ALA A 135 -27.36 -12.00 -5.88
C ALA A 135 -26.13 -12.04 -6.81
N ARG A 136 -26.16 -12.91 -7.83
CA ARG A 136 -25.06 -13.09 -8.81
C ARG A 136 -25.37 -12.44 -10.15
N LYS A 137 -26.61 -12.56 -10.63
CA LYS A 137 -27.00 -12.09 -11.96
C LYS A 137 -28.11 -11.06 -11.88
N HIS A 138 -27.74 -9.80 -11.67
CA HIS A 138 -28.71 -8.75 -11.35
C HIS A 138 -29.80 -8.54 -12.41
N THR A 139 -29.51 -8.71 -13.71
CA THR A 139 -30.49 -8.53 -14.79
C THR A 139 -31.53 -9.65 -14.82
N GLU A 140 -31.09 -10.92 -14.85
CA GLU A 140 -31.99 -12.09 -14.79
C GLU A 140 -32.79 -12.12 -13.48
N GLU A 141 -32.15 -11.83 -12.35
CA GLU A 141 -32.82 -11.77 -11.05
C GLU A 141 -33.85 -10.65 -10.97
N SER A 142 -33.63 -9.54 -11.68
CA SER A 142 -34.58 -8.43 -11.76
C SER A 142 -35.87 -8.82 -12.51
N GLN A 143 -35.75 -9.62 -13.57
CA GLN A 143 -36.91 -10.14 -14.30
C GLN A 143 -37.69 -11.15 -13.44
N ILE A 144 -36.98 -12.05 -12.76
CA ILE A 144 -37.61 -13.05 -11.89
C ILE A 144 -38.32 -12.38 -10.70
N ILE A 145 -37.72 -11.37 -10.08
CA ILE A 145 -38.34 -10.69 -8.93
C ILE A 145 -39.54 -9.83 -9.36
N ALA A 146 -39.54 -9.25 -10.57
CA ALA A 146 -40.69 -8.51 -11.09
C ALA A 146 -41.92 -9.41 -11.25
N GLY A 147 -41.72 -10.65 -11.68
CA GLY A 147 -42.76 -11.69 -11.78
C GLY A 147 -43.15 -12.36 -10.45
N ALA A 148 -42.49 -12.04 -9.33
CA ALA A 148 -42.69 -12.75 -8.05
C ALA A 148 -44.07 -12.53 -7.42
N GLY A 149 -44.84 -11.55 -7.89
CA GLY A 149 -46.21 -11.28 -7.43
C GLY A 149 -47.31 -12.01 -8.22
N ALA A 150 -46.95 -12.87 -9.17
CA ALA A 150 -47.90 -13.66 -9.96
C ALA A 150 -48.64 -14.72 -9.11
N PHE A 151 -49.82 -15.15 -9.58
CA PHE A 151 -50.64 -16.13 -8.87
C PHE A 151 -49.88 -17.43 -8.58
N GLY A 152 -49.75 -17.78 -7.30
CA GLY A 152 -49.02 -18.96 -6.83
C GLY A 152 -47.50 -18.91 -7.03
N ALA A 153 -46.90 -17.78 -7.41
CA ALA A 153 -45.44 -17.69 -7.57
C ALA A 153 -44.71 -17.86 -6.23
N VAL A 154 -43.59 -18.59 -6.24
CA VAL A 154 -42.71 -18.75 -5.07
C VAL A 154 -41.29 -18.35 -5.44
N THR A 155 -40.76 -17.36 -4.74
CA THR A 155 -39.41 -16.84 -4.99
C THR A 155 -38.60 -16.87 -3.71
N ILE A 156 -37.42 -17.48 -3.75
CA ILE A 156 -36.45 -17.53 -2.65
C ILE A 156 -35.36 -16.51 -2.96
N ALA A 157 -35.19 -15.52 -2.10
CA ALA A 157 -34.19 -14.46 -2.25
C ALA A 157 -33.14 -14.57 -1.15
N THR A 158 -31.88 -14.78 -1.56
CA THR A 158 -30.74 -14.76 -0.65
C THR A 158 -30.39 -13.34 -0.25
N ASN A 159 -30.30 -13.09 1.06
CA ASN A 159 -30.18 -11.78 1.69
C ASN A 159 -31.25 -10.79 1.19
N MET A 160 -30.87 -9.97 0.22
CA MET A 160 -31.72 -8.95 -0.40
C MET A 160 -31.61 -8.99 -1.93
N ALA A 161 -31.44 -10.17 -2.52
CA ALA A 161 -31.45 -10.36 -3.97
C ALA A 161 -32.74 -9.77 -4.59
N GLY A 162 -32.64 -9.20 -5.80
CA GLY A 162 -33.73 -8.43 -6.40
C GLY A 162 -34.00 -7.08 -5.71
N ARG A 163 -32.99 -6.45 -5.09
CA ARG A 163 -33.08 -5.08 -4.57
C ARG A 163 -33.23 -4.07 -5.69
N GLY A 164 -34.12 -3.10 -5.50
CA GLY A 164 -34.37 -2.02 -6.46
C GLY A 164 -35.54 -2.27 -7.42
N VAL A 165 -36.03 -3.51 -7.51
CA VAL A 165 -37.18 -3.86 -8.36
C VAL A 165 -38.46 -3.94 -7.54
N ASP A 166 -39.55 -3.46 -8.12
CA ASP A 166 -40.88 -3.52 -7.51
C ASP A 166 -41.58 -4.83 -7.82
N ILE A 167 -42.29 -5.39 -6.83
CA ILE A 167 -43.03 -6.64 -6.97
C ILE A 167 -44.49 -6.26 -7.09
N LYS A 168 -45.02 -6.29 -8.31
CA LYS A 168 -46.43 -5.98 -8.58
C LYS A 168 -47.29 -7.22 -8.38
N LEU A 169 -48.43 -7.07 -7.73
CA LEU A 169 -49.41 -8.16 -7.61
C LEU A 169 -49.96 -8.51 -9.00
N GLY A 170 -50.09 -9.80 -9.30
CA GLY A 170 -50.41 -10.29 -10.65
C GLY A 170 -49.17 -10.59 -11.51
N GLY A 171 -47.97 -10.14 -11.10
CA GLY A 171 -46.71 -10.37 -11.81
C GLY A 171 -46.35 -9.26 -12.78
N GLU A 172 -45.63 -9.60 -13.85
CA GLU A 172 -45.26 -8.67 -14.93
C GLU A 172 -45.89 -9.13 -16.24
N VAL A 173 -46.51 -8.20 -16.96
CA VAL A 173 -47.07 -8.46 -18.30
C VAL A 173 -45.93 -8.38 -19.30
N ALA A 174 -45.80 -9.40 -20.16
CA ALA A 174 -44.81 -9.39 -21.23
C ALA A 174 -45.03 -8.18 -22.17
N GLU A 175 -43.93 -7.57 -22.61
CA GLU A 175 -43.98 -6.40 -23.50
C GLU A 175 -44.75 -6.70 -24.80
N GLU A 176 -44.59 -7.91 -25.34
CA GLU A 176 -45.30 -8.41 -26.51
C GLU A 176 -46.83 -8.38 -26.34
N VAL A 177 -47.33 -8.77 -25.16
CA VAL A 177 -48.75 -8.76 -24.83
C VAL A 177 -49.28 -7.33 -24.75
N THR A 178 -48.51 -6.43 -24.15
CA THR A 178 -48.88 -5.00 -24.06
C THR A 178 -48.95 -4.37 -25.45
N ILE A 179 -47.98 -4.65 -26.32
CA ILE A 179 -47.96 -4.18 -27.71
C ILE A 179 -49.16 -4.74 -28.49
N ALA A 180 -49.47 -6.02 -28.33
CA ALA A 180 -50.62 -6.66 -28.98
C ALA A 180 -51.95 -6.02 -28.55
N VAL A 181 -52.14 -5.78 -27.25
CA VAL A 181 -53.32 -5.10 -26.68
C VAL A 181 -53.46 -3.68 -27.24
N SER A 182 -52.39 -2.89 -27.25
CA SER A 182 -52.42 -1.54 -27.79
C SER A 182 -52.74 -1.52 -29.30
N ARG A 183 -52.31 -2.53 -30.08
CA ARG A 183 -52.67 -2.67 -31.49
C ARG A 183 -54.15 -3.00 -31.69
N VAL A 184 -54.71 -3.89 -30.87
CA VAL A 184 -56.15 -4.25 -30.91
C VAL A 184 -57.00 -3.03 -30.57
N LEU A 185 -56.65 -2.29 -29.52
CA LEU A 185 -57.36 -1.07 -29.12
C LEU A 185 -57.26 0.04 -30.19
N LYS A 186 -56.09 0.21 -30.82
CA LYS A 186 -55.94 1.18 -31.92
C LYS A 186 -56.83 0.83 -33.12
N ARG A 187 -56.95 -0.47 -33.45
CA ARG A 187 -57.84 -0.95 -34.52
C ARG A 187 -59.32 -0.75 -34.18
N ALA A 188 -59.66 -0.82 -32.90
CA ALA A 188 -61.01 -0.58 -32.40
C ALA A 188 -61.40 0.91 -32.31
N GLY A 189 -60.52 1.84 -32.70
CA GLY A 189 -60.82 3.27 -32.78
C GLY A 189 -60.43 4.10 -31.55
N TYR A 190 -59.53 3.58 -30.70
CA TYR A 190 -58.92 4.37 -29.62
C TYR A 190 -57.67 5.08 -30.13
N ASP A 191 -57.63 6.42 -30.02
CA ASP A 191 -56.60 7.26 -30.66
C ASP A 191 -55.19 7.06 -30.06
N ASP A 192 -55.05 6.95 -28.74
CA ASP A 192 -53.75 6.77 -28.04
C ASP A 192 -53.74 5.65 -26.98
N PRO A 193 -53.73 4.36 -27.36
CA PRO A 193 -53.77 3.25 -26.41
C PRO A 193 -52.51 3.07 -25.56
N TYR A 194 -51.36 3.65 -25.95
CA TYR A 194 -50.09 3.53 -25.21
C TYR A 194 -50.03 4.42 -23.97
N ASP A 195 -50.77 5.54 -23.96
CA ASP A 195 -50.84 6.46 -22.82
C ASP A 195 -52.00 6.13 -21.86
N MET A 196 -52.87 5.18 -22.24
CA MET A 196 -53.95 4.71 -21.38
C MET A 196 -53.42 3.91 -20.20
N ARG A 197 -54.04 4.08 -19.03
CA ARG A 197 -53.70 3.24 -17.88
C ARG A 197 -54.08 1.78 -18.18
N PRO A 198 -53.30 0.78 -17.72
CA PRO A 198 -53.62 -0.63 -17.96
C PRO A 198 -55.03 -1.05 -17.54
N GLU A 199 -55.58 -0.45 -16.48
CA GLU A 199 -56.97 -0.68 -16.03
C GLU A 199 -58.01 -0.14 -17.04
N GLU A 200 -57.72 0.98 -17.70
CA GLU A 200 -58.58 1.57 -18.74
C GLU A 200 -58.54 0.73 -20.01
N GLN A 201 -57.36 0.18 -20.35
CA GLN A 201 -57.20 -0.79 -21.44
C GLN A 201 -58.04 -2.05 -21.18
N ARG A 202 -58.02 -2.59 -19.95
CA ARG A 202 -58.87 -3.74 -19.56
C ARG A 202 -60.36 -3.44 -19.78
N GLN A 203 -60.84 -2.29 -19.31
CA GLN A 203 -62.25 -1.90 -19.49
C GLN A 203 -62.64 -1.70 -20.95
N ALA A 204 -61.74 -1.19 -21.78
CA ALA A 204 -61.95 -1.05 -23.22
C ALA A 204 -62.03 -2.42 -23.91
N LEU A 205 -61.13 -3.35 -23.56
CA LEU A 205 -61.12 -4.71 -24.11
C LEU A 205 -62.38 -5.52 -23.76
N ILE A 206 -62.90 -5.38 -22.54
CA ILE A 206 -64.14 -6.06 -22.10
C ILE A 206 -65.37 -5.59 -22.90
N LYS A 207 -65.35 -4.37 -23.43
CA LYS A 207 -66.46 -3.81 -24.25
C LYS A 207 -66.42 -4.26 -25.71
N LEU A 208 -65.29 -4.81 -26.17
CA LEU A 208 -65.13 -5.31 -27.54
C LEU A 208 -65.66 -6.74 -27.66
N SER A 209 -66.09 -7.12 -28.87
CA SER A 209 -66.50 -8.50 -29.13
C SER A 209 -65.26 -9.39 -29.35
N PRO A 210 -65.29 -10.69 -29.01
CA PRO A 210 -64.15 -11.59 -29.26
C PRO A 210 -63.70 -11.64 -30.72
N ALA A 211 -64.58 -11.34 -31.67
CA ALA A 211 -64.27 -11.25 -33.09
C ALA A 211 -63.33 -10.06 -33.43
N ASP A 212 -63.31 -9.01 -32.60
CA ASP A 212 -62.51 -7.81 -32.80
C ASP A 212 -61.03 -8.01 -32.38
N TYR A 213 -60.72 -9.06 -31.62
CA TYR A 213 -59.36 -9.38 -31.17
C TYR A 213 -58.48 -9.93 -32.31
N GLY A 214 -59.10 -10.59 -33.31
CA GLY A 214 -58.42 -11.12 -34.49
C GLY A 214 -57.30 -12.12 -34.15
N ILE A 215 -56.12 -11.95 -34.75
CA ILE A 215 -54.97 -12.85 -34.55
C ILE A 215 -54.32 -12.73 -33.17
N TYR A 216 -54.67 -11.70 -32.38
CA TYR A 216 -54.09 -11.42 -31.06
C TYR A 216 -54.97 -11.88 -29.90
N GLU A 217 -55.93 -12.78 -30.17
CA GLU A 217 -56.88 -13.28 -29.17
C GLU A 217 -56.15 -13.89 -27.96
N ALA A 218 -55.09 -14.67 -28.17
CA ALA A 218 -54.34 -15.30 -27.10
C ALA A 218 -53.68 -14.27 -26.17
N GLU A 219 -53.05 -13.23 -26.73
CA GLU A 219 -52.39 -12.15 -25.98
C GLU A 219 -53.40 -11.30 -25.21
N VAL A 220 -54.55 -11.00 -25.81
CA VAL A 220 -55.65 -10.28 -25.13
C VAL A 220 -56.19 -11.11 -23.96
N GLN A 221 -56.36 -12.41 -24.13
CA GLN A 221 -56.80 -13.30 -23.03
C GLN A 221 -55.76 -13.37 -21.92
N LEU A 222 -54.46 -13.42 -22.23
CA LEU A 222 -53.39 -13.36 -21.23
C LEU A 222 -53.40 -12.03 -20.45
N PHE A 223 -53.70 -10.92 -21.12
CA PHE A 223 -53.82 -9.62 -20.47
C PHE A 223 -55.03 -9.54 -19.53
N LEU A 224 -56.18 -10.09 -19.94
CA LEU A 224 -57.37 -10.15 -19.08
C LEU A 224 -57.14 -11.08 -17.87
N GLN A 225 -56.54 -12.25 -18.12
CA GLN A 225 -56.17 -13.20 -17.07
C GLN A 225 -55.21 -12.58 -16.05
N TYR A 226 -54.25 -11.76 -16.49
CA TYR A 226 -53.35 -11.03 -15.58
C TYR A 226 -54.10 -10.16 -14.56
N PHE A 227 -55.16 -9.46 -14.97
CA PHE A 227 -55.97 -8.66 -14.05
C PHE A 227 -56.84 -9.51 -13.13
N ASP A 228 -57.37 -10.61 -13.63
CA ASP A 228 -58.16 -11.55 -12.82
C ASP A 228 -57.26 -12.21 -11.76
N ASP A 229 -56.04 -12.60 -12.13
CA ASP A 229 -55.01 -13.10 -11.22
C ASP A 229 -54.60 -12.03 -10.21
N MET A 230 -54.42 -10.77 -10.63
CA MET A 230 -54.13 -9.64 -9.73
C MET A 230 -55.25 -9.45 -8.69
N GLU A 231 -56.51 -9.49 -9.10
CA GLU A 231 -57.67 -9.39 -8.20
C GLU A 231 -57.75 -10.58 -7.24
N GLN A 232 -57.53 -11.81 -7.73
CA GLN A 232 -57.47 -13.00 -6.88
C GLN A 232 -56.33 -12.92 -5.86
N VAL A 233 -55.13 -12.50 -6.28
CA VAL A 233 -54.00 -12.32 -5.37
C VAL A 233 -54.32 -11.29 -4.29
N ARG A 234 -54.99 -10.18 -4.64
CA ARG A 234 -55.45 -9.19 -3.66
C ARG A 234 -56.45 -9.79 -2.66
N LEU A 235 -57.44 -10.54 -3.13
CA LEU A 235 -58.44 -11.21 -2.28
C LEU A 235 -57.81 -12.25 -1.35
N LEU A 236 -56.75 -12.94 -1.79
CA LEU A 236 -55.97 -13.88 -1.00
C LEU A 236 -55.01 -13.21 0.01
N GLY A 237 -55.03 -11.87 0.08
CA GLY A 237 -54.22 -11.08 1.02
C GLY A 237 -52.88 -10.60 0.47
N GLY A 238 -52.70 -10.60 -0.86
CA GLY A 238 -51.52 -10.11 -1.57
C GLY A 238 -50.22 -10.87 -1.27
N LEU A 239 -49.07 -10.23 -1.48
CA LEU A 239 -47.76 -10.87 -1.32
C LEU A 239 -47.52 -11.31 0.14
N HIS A 240 -47.15 -12.58 0.32
CA HIS A 240 -46.72 -13.11 1.61
C HIS A 240 -45.19 -13.15 1.68
N VAL A 241 -44.60 -12.40 2.60
CA VAL A 241 -43.15 -12.37 2.82
C VAL A 241 -42.79 -13.26 4.00
N VAL A 242 -41.88 -14.20 3.79
CA VAL A 242 -41.39 -15.12 4.81
C VAL A 242 -39.90 -14.84 5.06
N GLY A 243 -39.55 -14.37 6.25
CA GLY A 243 -38.16 -14.37 6.71
C GLY A 243 -37.83 -15.74 7.30
N SER A 244 -36.83 -16.42 6.77
CA SER A 244 -36.40 -17.72 7.31
C SER A 244 -35.55 -17.59 8.58
N GLU A 245 -34.92 -16.43 8.76
CA GLU A 245 -34.05 -16.03 9.89
C GLU A 245 -34.12 -14.50 10.07
N ARG A 246 -33.52 -13.97 11.13
CA ARG A 246 -33.27 -12.51 11.26
C ARG A 246 -31.89 -12.15 10.73
N HIS A 247 -31.81 -11.01 10.07
CA HIS A 247 -30.53 -10.42 9.67
C HIS A 247 -29.84 -9.77 10.89
N GLU A 248 -28.56 -9.47 10.71
CA GLU A 248 -27.73 -8.74 11.69
C GLU A 248 -28.31 -7.38 12.09
N ALA A 249 -29.17 -6.78 11.25
CA ALA A 249 -29.80 -5.51 11.54
C ALA A 249 -31.30 -5.52 11.23
N ARG A 250 -32.10 -4.98 12.15
CA ARG A 250 -33.57 -4.85 12.06
C ARG A 250 -34.01 -4.06 10.84
N ARG A 251 -33.20 -3.10 10.40
CA ARG A 251 -33.45 -2.33 9.17
C ARG A 251 -33.55 -3.24 7.94
N ILE A 252 -32.72 -4.29 7.85
CA ILE A 252 -32.70 -5.22 6.71
C ILE A 252 -33.96 -6.11 6.77
N ASP A 253 -34.33 -6.60 7.95
CA ASP A 253 -35.58 -7.33 8.14
C ASP A 253 -36.79 -6.50 7.72
N ASN A 254 -36.83 -5.22 8.10
CA ASN A 254 -37.89 -4.31 7.68
C ASN A 254 -37.92 -4.06 6.17
N GLN A 255 -36.76 -4.07 5.50
CA GLN A 255 -36.72 -3.98 4.04
C GLN A 255 -37.31 -5.21 3.36
N LEU A 256 -37.07 -6.41 3.91
CA LEU A 256 -37.71 -7.63 3.45
C LEU A 256 -39.23 -7.55 3.67
N ARG A 257 -39.68 -7.14 4.86
CA ARG A 257 -41.12 -6.94 5.17
C ARG A 257 -41.79 -5.97 4.19
N GLY A 258 -41.12 -4.85 3.90
CA GLY A 258 -41.58 -3.81 2.98
C GLY A 258 -41.59 -4.20 1.49
N ARG A 259 -41.29 -5.48 1.16
CA ARG A 259 -41.59 -6.04 -0.16
C ARG A 259 -43.06 -6.35 -0.34
N ALA A 260 -43.78 -6.68 0.74
CA ALA A 260 -45.23 -6.81 0.73
C ALA A 260 -45.92 -5.47 0.96
N ALA A 261 -47.22 -5.42 0.65
CA ALA A 261 -48.12 -4.29 0.93
C ALA A 261 -47.64 -2.92 0.39
N ARG A 262 -47.09 -2.92 -0.83
CA ARG A 262 -46.67 -1.68 -1.51
C ARG A 262 -47.89 -0.94 -2.07
N GLN A 263 -47.82 0.40 -2.09
CA GLN A 263 -48.89 1.26 -2.62
C GLN A 263 -50.30 0.99 -2.03
N GLY A 264 -50.38 0.51 -0.80
CA GLY A 264 -51.65 0.20 -0.14
C GLY A 264 -52.26 -1.15 -0.52
N ASP A 265 -51.57 -1.98 -1.32
CA ASP A 265 -51.97 -3.35 -1.58
C ASP A 265 -52.02 -4.17 -0.27
N PRO A 266 -52.87 -5.21 -0.19
CA PRO A 266 -52.83 -6.15 0.91
C PRO A 266 -51.51 -6.92 0.91
N GLY A 267 -51.03 -7.31 2.08
CA GLY A 267 -49.81 -8.08 2.21
C GLY A 267 -49.63 -8.59 3.63
N SER A 268 -48.78 -9.60 3.80
CA SER A 268 -48.41 -10.06 5.14
C SER A 268 -46.95 -10.44 5.20
N SER A 269 -46.35 -10.34 6.38
CA SER A 269 -44.99 -10.79 6.62
C SER A 269 -44.90 -11.62 7.88
N ARG A 270 -44.07 -12.67 7.85
CA ARG A 270 -43.81 -13.54 8.99
C ARG A 270 -42.34 -13.93 9.02
N PHE A 271 -41.73 -13.93 10.20
CA PHE A 271 -40.37 -14.42 10.40
C PHE A 271 -40.44 -15.72 11.19
N TYR A 272 -39.73 -16.73 10.71
CA TYR A 272 -39.44 -17.96 11.44
C TYR A 272 -38.04 -17.82 12.01
N LEU A 273 -37.85 -18.28 13.24
CA LEU A 273 -36.58 -18.17 13.95
C LEU A 273 -36.32 -19.47 14.69
N SER A 274 -35.07 -19.89 14.70
CA SER A 274 -34.57 -20.99 15.53
C SER A 274 -33.58 -20.46 16.56
N LEU A 275 -33.50 -21.14 17.70
CA LEU A 275 -32.42 -20.90 18.66
C LEU A 275 -31.04 -21.35 18.12
N GLU A 276 -31.03 -22.14 17.05
CA GLU A 276 -29.84 -22.62 16.35
C GLU A 276 -29.38 -21.71 15.20
N ASP A 277 -30.13 -20.63 14.89
CA ASP A 277 -29.78 -19.69 13.82
C ASP A 277 -28.45 -19.00 14.11
N ASP A 278 -27.74 -18.56 13.07
CA ASP A 278 -26.40 -17.95 13.20
C ASP A 278 -26.39 -16.73 14.13
N LEU A 279 -27.43 -15.90 14.09
CA LEU A 279 -27.59 -14.77 15.02
C LEU A 279 -27.59 -15.23 16.49
N MET A 280 -28.30 -16.31 16.78
CA MET A 280 -28.44 -16.84 18.14
C MET A 280 -27.19 -17.63 18.55
N ARG A 281 -26.57 -18.34 17.63
CA ARG A 281 -25.33 -19.09 17.87
C ARG A 281 -24.14 -18.18 18.16
N LEU A 282 -23.99 -17.09 17.41
CA LEU A 282 -22.87 -16.16 17.54
C LEU A 282 -23.07 -15.17 18.69
N PHE A 283 -24.30 -14.73 18.93
CA PHE A 283 -24.56 -13.63 19.85
C PHE A 283 -25.49 -13.98 21.01
N GLY A 284 -26.27 -15.07 20.95
CA GLY A 284 -27.20 -15.48 22.01
C GLY A 284 -26.54 -15.85 23.34
N GLY A 285 -25.26 -16.27 23.32
CA GLY A 285 -24.47 -16.56 24.51
C GLY A 285 -25.04 -17.69 25.37
N GLN A 286 -24.72 -17.70 26.66
CA GLN A 286 -25.09 -18.77 27.59
C GLN A 286 -26.60 -18.85 27.88
N GLN A 287 -27.32 -17.73 27.73
CA GLN A 287 -28.76 -17.64 28.02
C GLN A 287 -29.61 -18.49 27.07
N VAL A 288 -29.19 -18.64 25.80
CA VAL A 288 -29.88 -19.51 24.83
C VAL A 288 -29.75 -20.98 25.22
N ASN A 289 -28.54 -21.40 25.62
CA ASN A 289 -28.28 -22.77 26.06
C ASN A 289 -29.10 -23.14 27.31
N ASP A 290 -29.22 -22.22 28.27
CA ASP A 290 -30.01 -22.43 29.48
C ASP A 290 -31.51 -22.58 29.19
N VAL A 291 -32.02 -21.85 28.19
CA VAL A 291 -33.41 -21.97 27.73
C VAL A 291 -33.62 -23.32 27.03
N MET A 292 -32.73 -23.73 26.12
CA MET A 292 -32.82 -25.02 25.44
C MET A 292 -32.80 -26.21 26.41
N GLN A 293 -31.95 -26.15 27.45
CA GLN A 293 -31.87 -27.22 28.45
C GLN A 293 -33.09 -27.30 29.38
N ARG A 294 -33.73 -26.16 29.69
CA ARG A 294 -34.89 -26.09 30.58
C ARG A 294 -36.20 -26.47 29.88
N PHE A 295 -36.33 -26.13 28.60
CA PHE A 295 -37.53 -26.39 27.80
C PHE A 295 -37.30 -27.60 26.90
N LYS A 296 -37.46 -28.82 27.44
CA LYS A 296 -37.61 -30.06 26.63
C LYS A 296 -38.98 -30.07 25.93
N LEU A 297 -39.26 -29.07 25.11
CA LEU A 297 -40.52 -28.89 24.39
C LEU A 297 -40.50 -29.66 23.07
N ASP A 298 -41.68 -29.90 22.51
CA ASP A 298 -41.85 -30.48 21.18
C ASP A 298 -41.34 -29.51 20.10
N ASP A 299 -40.45 -29.99 19.22
CA ASP A 299 -39.73 -29.21 18.20
C ASP A 299 -40.64 -28.56 17.16
N ASP A 300 -41.87 -29.07 16.96
CA ASP A 300 -42.82 -28.54 15.96
C ASP A 300 -43.74 -27.43 16.51
N LEU A 301 -43.64 -27.03 17.79
CA LEU A 301 -44.49 -25.99 18.37
C LEU A 301 -43.86 -24.59 18.37
N PRO A 302 -44.63 -23.56 17.96
CA PRO A 302 -44.21 -22.18 18.13
C PRO A 302 -43.96 -21.82 19.59
N LEU A 303 -42.76 -21.32 19.88
CA LEU A 303 -42.40 -20.80 21.20
C LEU A 303 -42.93 -19.37 21.37
N GLU A 304 -44.11 -19.22 21.96
CA GLU A 304 -44.69 -17.92 22.30
C GLU A 304 -44.33 -17.51 23.74
N ASN A 305 -43.04 -17.20 23.98
CA ASN A 305 -42.56 -16.73 25.28
C ASN A 305 -41.85 -15.38 25.17
N ARG A 306 -42.29 -14.40 25.97
CA ARG A 306 -41.70 -13.06 26.07
C ARG A 306 -40.19 -13.06 26.35
N ILE A 307 -39.71 -14.02 27.14
CA ILE A 307 -38.28 -14.15 27.47
C ILE A 307 -37.46 -14.44 26.21
N VAL A 308 -37.93 -15.38 25.37
CA VAL A 308 -37.25 -15.74 24.11
C VAL A 308 -37.26 -14.57 23.13
N SER A 309 -38.39 -13.85 23.02
CA SER A 309 -38.47 -12.64 22.17
C SER A 309 -37.46 -11.57 22.60
N ASN A 310 -37.33 -11.32 23.89
CA ASN A 310 -36.37 -10.33 24.42
C ASN A 310 -34.91 -10.73 24.14
N ILE A 311 -34.57 -12.03 24.24
CA ILE A 311 -33.21 -12.52 23.94
C ILE A 311 -32.87 -12.32 22.46
N ILE A 312 -33.83 -12.59 21.56
CA ILE A 312 -33.64 -12.39 20.12
C ILE A 312 -33.39 -10.91 19.81
N GLU A 313 -34.24 -10.02 20.34
CA GLU A 313 -34.08 -8.57 20.14
C GLU A 313 -32.78 -8.03 20.74
N GLY A 314 -32.43 -8.48 21.96
CA GLY A 314 -31.17 -8.11 22.61
C GLY A 314 -29.93 -8.65 21.88
N SER A 315 -30.03 -9.79 21.21
CA SER A 315 -28.95 -10.32 20.37
C SER A 315 -28.78 -9.49 19.10
N GLN A 316 -29.89 -9.16 18.41
CA GLN A 316 -29.86 -8.29 17.23
C GLN A 316 -29.29 -6.90 17.56
N HIS A 317 -29.71 -6.27 18.66
CA HIS A 317 -29.17 -4.99 19.10
C HIS A 317 -27.66 -5.02 19.40
N ARG A 318 -27.14 -6.13 19.95
CA ARG A 318 -25.70 -6.29 20.21
C ARG A 318 -24.90 -6.40 18.91
N VAL A 319 -25.41 -7.12 17.91
CA VAL A 319 -24.77 -7.18 16.58
C VAL A 319 -24.76 -5.82 15.91
N GLU A 320 -25.89 -5.11 15.93
CA GLU A 320 -25.98 -3.75 15.40
C GLU A 320 -24.98 -2.80 16.08
N GLY A 321 -24.87 -2.86 17.41
CA GLY A 321 -23.89 -2.09 18.19
C GLY A 321 -22.45 -2.43 17.80
N SER A 322 -22.09 -3.72 17.74
CA SER A 322 -20.76 -4.15 17.33
C SER A 322 -20.41 -3.70 15.91
N ASN A 323 -21.34 -3.85 14.97
CA ASN A 323 -21.18 -3.36 13.59
C ASN A 323 -21.06 -1.83 13.51
N PHE A 324 -21.78 -1.10 14.37
CA PHE A 324 -21.66 0.35 14.50
C PHE A 324 -20.28 0.75 15.02
N ASP A 325 -19.80 0.12 16.10
CA ASP A 325 -18.50 0.41 16.70
C ASP A 325 -17.35 0.10 15.73
N MET A 326 -17.40 -1.03 15.01
CA MET A 326 -16.41 -1.34 13.97
C MET A 326 -16.34 -0.27 12.88
N ARG A 327 -17.49 0.21 12.39
CA ARG A 327 -17.54 1.28 11.38
C ARG A 327 -17.09 2.61 11.93
N LYS A 328 -17.45 2.92 13.18
CA LYS A 328 -17.03 4.13 13.87
C LYS A 328 -15.52 4.17 14.01
N HIS A 329 -14.90 3.09 14.49
CA HIS A 329 -13.45 3.01 14.58
C HIS A 329 -12.79 3.14 13.22
N LEU A 330 -13.27 2.43 12.18
CA LEU A 330 -12.75 2.57 10.82
C LEU A 330 -12.79 4.03 10.34
N LEU A 331 -13.90 4.73 10.58
CA LEU A 331 -14.05 6.15 10.24
C LEU A 331 -13.07 7.02 11.03
N GLU A 332 -12.91 6.80 12.34
CA GLU A 332 -11.98 7.56 13.18
C GLU A 332 -10.52 7.45 12.71
N TYR A 333 -10.11 6.27 12.23
CA TYR A 333 -8.78 6.07 11.63
C TYR A 333 -8.66 6.77 10.26
N ASP A 334 -9.70 6.70 9.43
CA ASP A 334 -9.72 7.32 8.11
C ASP A 334 -9.82 8.86 8.18
N ASP A 335 -10.49 9.43 9.18
CA ASP A 335 -10.59 10.87 9.39
C ASP A 335 -9.20 11.54 9.53
N VAL A 336 -8.28 10.87 10.23
CA VAL A 336 -6.88 11.33 10.37
C VAL A 336 -6.19 11.37 9.00
N LEU A 337 -6.33 10.29 8.23
CA LEU A 337 -5.76 10.19 6.88
C LEU A 337 -6.42 11.17 5.91
N ASN A 338 -7.73 11.41 6.03
CA ASN A 338 -8.47 12.34 5.19
C ASN A 338 -8.03 13.78 5.43
N ALA A 339 -7.80 14.19 6.68
CA ALA A 339 -7.24 15.50 6.99
C ALA A 339 -5.85 15.69 6.36
N GLN A 340 -5.01 14.66 6.40
CA GLN A 340 -3.67 14.68 5.80
C GLN A 340 -3.73 14.67 4.26
N ARG A 341 -4.60 13.85 3.67
CA ARG A 341 -4.89 13.83 2.21
C ARG A 341 -5.32 15.20 1.73
N ALA A 342 -6.27 15.84 2.43
CA ALA A 342 -6.73 17.17 2.07
C ALA A 342 -5.59 18.20 2.05
N ARG A 343 -4.66 18.10 3.02
CA ARG A 343 -3.46 18.96 3.04
C ARG A 343 -2.51 18.67 1.88
N ILE A 344 -2.18 17.40 1.61
CA ILE A 344 -1.25 17.02 0.54
C ILE A 344 -1.83 17.29 -0.84
N TYR A 345 -3.08 16.90 -1.08
CA TYR A 345 -3.75 17.14 -2.35
C TYR A 345 -4.01 18.63 -2.57
N GLY A 346 -4.37 19.38 -1.53
CA GLY A 346 -4.48 20.83 -1.61
C GLY A 346 -3.16 21.52 -1.98
N GLN A 347 -2.01 21.03 -1.48
CA GLN A 347 -0.70 21.52 -1.90
C GLN A 347 -0.39 21.11 -3.35
N ARG A 348 -0.66 19.86 -3.72
CA ARG A 348 -0.43 19.34 -5.06
C ARG A 348 -1.25 20.10 -6.13
N ASP A 349 -2.51 20.41 -5.84
CA ASP A 349 -3.39 21.17 -6.73
C ASP A 349 -2.89 22.60 -6.92
N LYS A 350 -2.42 23.24 -5.84
CA LYS A 350 -1.75 24.56 -5.94
C LYS A 350 -0.52 24.48 -6.85
N VAL A 351 0.31 23.44 -6.70
CA VAL A 351 1.46 23.23 -7.57
C VAL A 351 1.05 23.04 -9.03
N PHE A 352 -0.15 22.53 -9.34
CA PHE A 352 -0.67 22.44 -10.72
C PHE A 352 -1.25 23.73 -11.28
N SER A 353 -1.78 24.63 -10.45
CA SER A 353 -2.45 25.84 -10.93
C SER A 353 -1.61 27.12 -10.83
N LYS A 354 -0.62 27.18 -9.93
CA LYS A 354 0.15 28.40 -9.69
C LYS A 354 1.00 28.76 -10.92
N GLU A 355 1.02 30.04 -11.27
CA GLU A 355 1.76 30.57 -12.42
C GLU A 355 3.27 30.68 -12.16
N ASN A 356 3.66 30.90 -10.90
CA ASN A 356 5.05 31.00 -10.47
C ASN A 356 5.24 30.21 -9.15
N LEU A 357 6.22 29.30 -9.15
CA LEU A 357 6.55 28.43 -8.01
C LEU A 357 7.88 28.80 -7.32
N HIS A 358 8.53 29.89 -7.74
CA HIS A 358 9.83 30.30 -7.22
C HIS A 358 9.80 30.51 -5.71
N GLU A 359 8.85 31.29 -5.21
CA GLU A 359 8.68 31.57 -3.78
C GLU A 359 8.40 30.29 -2.97
N ASP A 360 7.56 29.37 -3.47
CA ASP A 360 7.23 28.14 -2.72
C ASP A 360 8.47 27.24 -2.53
N VAL A 361 9.29 27.17 -3.58
CA VAL A 361 10.52 26.38 -3.61
C VAL A 361 11.63 27.07 -2.82
N PHE A 362 11.70 28.40 -2.85
CA PHE A 362 12.64 29.18 -2.05
C PHE A 362 12.32 29.12 -0.55
N GLU A 363 11.04 29.15 -0.17
CA GLU A 363 10.63 28.96 1.23
C GLU A 363 11.03 27.57 1.76
N PHE A 364 11.02 26.54 0.91
CA PHE A 364 11.56 25.22 1.26
C PHE A 364 13.07 25.26 1.52
N LEU A 365 13.82 25.98 0.68
CA LEU A 365 15.25 26.17 0.84
C LEU A 365 15.59 26.94 2.11
N LYS A 366 14.89 28.05 2.34
CA LYS A 366 15.01 28.88 3.53
C LYS A 366 14.76 28.09 4.79
N ALA A 367 13.64 27.36 4.86
CA ALA A 367 13.31 26.54 6.01
C ALA A 367 14.31 25.39 6.21
N GLU A 368 14.91 24.83 5.16
CA GLU A 368 15.96 23.82 5.28
C GLU A 368 17.27 24.42 5.81
N SER A 369 17.65 25.61 5.33
CA SER A 369 18.82 26.38 5.79
C SER A 369 18.68 26.80 7.27
N GLU A 370 17.52 27.34 7.66
CA GLU A 370 17.17 27.71 9.05
C GLU A 370 17.37 26.56 10.04
N ASN A 371 17.14 25.31 9.60
CA ASN A 371 17.34 24.14 10.44
C ASN A 371 18.78 23.64 10.41
N ARG A 372 19.44 23.62 9.25
CA ARG A 372 20.76 23.00 9.07
C ARG A 372 21.92 23.88 9.54
N VAL A 373 21.91 25.17 9.22
CA VAL A 373 23.06 26.05 9.48
C VAL A 373 23.35 26.17 10.98
N PRO A 374 22.36 26.44 11.87
CA PRO A 374 22.65 26.55 13.29
C PRO A 374 23.22 25.27 13.90
N LEU A 375 22.71 24.10 13.48
CA LEU A 375 23.22 22.80 13.94
C LEU A 375 24.64 22.55 13.43
N ALA A 376 24.93 22.91 12.18
CA ALA A 376 26.26 22.78 11.60
C ALA A 376 27.28 23.73 12.27
N MET A 377 26.86 24.91 12.72
CA MET A 377 27.78 25.85 13.37
C MET A 377 28.04 25.53 14.86
N GLN A 378 27.30 24.59 15.46
CA GLN A 378 27.51 24.13 16.85
C GLN A 378 28.53 22.99 16.96
N ASP A 379 28.73 22.22 15.89
CA ASP A 379 29.69 21.10 15.82
C ASP A 379 31.00 21.58 15.17
N ASP A 380 32.16 21.22 15.74
CA ASP A 380 33.47 21.54 15.15
C ASP A 380 33.62 20.95 13.74
N GLU A 381 32.98 19.81 13.47
CA GLU A 381 32.91 19.19 12.15
C GLU A 381 31.70 19.63 11.31
N GLY A 382 30.80 20.44 11.85
CA GLY A 382 29.58 20.79 11.14
C GLY A 382 29.79 21.71 9.93
N PRO A 383 30.72 22.69 9.91
CA PRO A 383 30.88 23.58 8.75
C PRO A 383 31.29 22.87 7.46
N TRP A 384 32.15 21.84 7.53
CA TRP A 384 32.52 21.10 6.32
C TRP A 384 31.36 20.23 5.81
N LYS A 385 30.54 19.66 6.72
CA LYS A 385 29.33 18.90 6.36
C LYS A 385 28.30 19.80 5.69
N LEU A 386 28.15 21.03 6.19
CA LEU A 386 27.30 22.06 5.57
C LEU A 386 27.77 22.38 4.16
N LEU A 387 29.07 22.63 3.97
CA LEU A 387 29.64 22.93 2.66
C LEU A 387 29.51 21.77 1.67
N ALA A 388 29.73 20.53 2.13
CA ALA A 388 29.52 19.34 1.31
C ALA A 388 28.05 19.21 0.84
N TRP A 389 27.10 19.52 1.73
CA TRP A 389 25.68 19.58 1.36
C TRP A 389 25.38 20.73 0.38
N LEU A 390 25.92 21.92 0.60
CA LEU A 390 25.76 23.07 -0.30
C LEU A 390 26.30 22.78 -1.70
N GLU A 391 27.44 22.12 -1.78
CA GLU A 391 28.06 21.69 -3.04
C GLU A 391 27.23 20.61 -3.76
N GLN A 392 26.57 19.73 -3.00
CA GLN A 392 25.65 18.73 -3.54
C GLN A 392 24.37 19.37 -4.11
N ILE A 393 23.77 20.32 -3.41
CA ILE A 393 22.50 20.93 -3.86
C ILE A 393 22.74 21.96 -4.97
N GLN A 394 23.80 22.76 -4.90
CA GLN A 394 24.14 23.81 -5.86
C GLN A 394 25.61 23.66 -6.31
N PRO A 395 25.88 22.74 -7.25
CA PRO A 395 27.19 22.70 -7.90
C PRO A 395 27.36 23.91 -8.84
N THR A 396 28.58 24.20 -9.29
CA THR A 396 28.87 25.30 -10.24
C THR A 396 27.93 25.26 -11.44
N ILE A 397 27.23 26.36 -11.73
CA ILE A 397 26.31 26.47 -12.86
C ILE A 397 27.09 27.02 -14.06
N ILE A 398 26.86 26.44 -15.24
CA ILE A 398 27.49 26.91 -16.48
C ILE A 398 26.47 27.72 -17.25
N MET A 399 26.75 29.00 -17.44
CA MET A 399 25.88 29.95 -18.14
C MET A 399 26.03 29.83 -19.66
N THR A 400 25.10 30.42 -20.42
CA THR A 400 25.01 30.26 -21.88
C THR A 400 26.15 30.91 -22.66
N ASP A 401 26.73 31.97 -22.13
CA ASP A 401 27.87 32.70 -22.65
C ASP A 401 29.23 32.04 -22.33
N GLY A 402 29.21 30.97 -21.52
CA GLY A 402 30.40 30.27 -21.05
C GLY A 402 30.93 30.76 -19.71
N GLU A 403 30.29 31.75 -19.09
CA GLU A 403 30.55 32.17 -17.72
C GLU A 403 30.11 31.08 -16.72
N LEU A 404 30.72 31.09 -15.54
CA LEU A 404 30.48 30.11 -14.49
C LEU A 404 29.99 30.81 -13.23
N PHE A 405 28.83 30.37 -12.71
CA PHE A 405 28.39 30.76 -11.38
C PHE A 405 28.92 29.75 -10.35
N PRO A 406 29.68 30.19 -9.34
CA PRO A 406 30.39 29.30 -8.41
C PRO A 406 29.43 28.50 -7.50
N SER A 407 29.92 27.39 -6.95
CA SER A 407 29.30 26.82 -5.74
C SER A 407 29.61 27.71 -4.55
N TYR A 408 28.85 27.61 -3.45
CA TYR A 408 29.12 28.43 -2.26
C TYR A 408 30.55 28.22 -1.72
N THR A 409 31.04 26.98 -1.73
CA THR A 409 32.44 26.65 -1.38
C THR A 409 33.44 27.42 -2.25
N PHE A 410 33.22 27.50 -3.57
CA PHE A 410 34.12 28.24 -4.45
C PHE A 410 33.97 29.74 -4.29
N ARG A 411 32.76 30.26 -4.04
CA ARG A 411 32.54 31.68 -3.74
C ARG A 411 33.35 32.14 -2.54
N LEU A 412 33.39 31.36 -1.46
CA LEU A 412 34.24 31.66 -0.29
C LEU A 412 35.74 31.67 -0.64
N LEU A 413 36.17 30.81 -1.55
CA LEU A 413 37.57 30.69 -1.95
C LEU A 413 37.99 31.73 -2.99
N LEU A 414 37.06 32.22 -3.81
CA LEU A 414 37.31 33.29 -4.77
C LEU A 414 37.69 34.60 -4.05
N ASP A 415 37.11 34.88 -2.89
CA ASP A 415 37.45 36.03 -2.06
C ASP A 415 38.93 36.05 -1.61
N GLU A 416 39.58 34.87 -1.61
CA GLU A 416 40.99 34.71 -1.24
C GLU A 416 41.96 34.82 -2.45
N LEU A 417 41.44 34.95 -3.68
CA LEU A 417 42.27 34.98 -4.90
C LEU A 417 42.57 36.42 -5.34
N ASP A 418 43.85 36.70 -5.55
CA ASP A 418 44.31 37.91 -6.25
C ASP A 418 44.44 37.65 -7.76
N GLN A 419 43.62 38.31 -8.57
CA GLN A 419 43.64 38.22 -10.04
C GLN A 419 44.97 38.66 -10.66
N ARG A 420 45.74 39.53 -9.99
CA ARG A 420 47.05 39.98 -10.49
C ARG A 420 48.14 38.91 -10.37
N ASN A 421 47.93 37.93 -9.48
CA ASN A 421 48.84 36.81 -9.25
C ASN A 421 48.03 35.51 -9.11
N LEU A 422 47.14 35.25 -10.07
CA LEU A 422 46.21 34.12 -10.01
C LEU A 422 46.92 32.78 -9.82
N ARG A 423 48.06 32.59 -10.49
CA ARG A 423 48.89 31.38 -10.34
C ARG A 423 49.38 31.21 -8.90
N GLY A 424 49.98 32.23 -8.32
CA GLY A 424 50.57 32.15 -6.99
C GLY A 424 49.51 31.95 -5.89
N THR A 425 48.38 32.64 -6.02
CA THR A 425 47.27 32.53 -5.05
C THR A 425 46.57 31.18 -5.13
N ILE A 426 46.32 30.64 -6.33
CA ILE A 426 45.75 29.29 -6.48
C ILE A 426 46.69 28.23 -5.88
N LEU A 427 48.01 28.30 -6.11
CA LEU A 427 48.94 27.33 -5.50
C LEU A 427 48.97 27.42 -3.98
N SER A 428 48.98 28.63 -3.43
CA SER A 428 48.87 28.84 -1.98
C SER A 428 47.58 28.24 -1.42
N LEU A 429 46.47 28.47 -2.11
CA LEU A 429 45.15 27.97 -1.73
C LEU A 429 45.05 26.44 -1.80
N VAL A 430 45.60 25.82 -2.84
CA VAL A 430 45.72 24.35 -2.97
C VAL A 430 46.55 23.75 -1.83
N ASN A 431 47.68 24.38 -1.49
CA ASN A 431 48.54 23.91 -0.40
C ASN A 431 47.82 23.98 0.95
N ARG A 432 47.13 25.09 1.22
CA ARG A 432 46.27 25.24 2.42
C ARG A 432 45.14 24.22 2.44
N ALA A 433 44.51 23.93 1.29
CA ALA A 433 43.44 22.95 1.19
C ALA A 433 43.90 21.52 1.49
N LEU A 434 45.03 21.11 0.91
CA LEU A 434 45.64 19.81 1.21
C LEU A 434 46.04 19.69 2.68
N GLN A 435 46.57 20.76 3.27
CA GLN A 435 46.92 20.77 4.69
C GLN A 435 45.67 20.68 5.59
N ALA A 436 44.63 21.46 5.31
CA ALA A 436 43.37 21.43 6.06
C ALA A 436 42.69 20.04 5.99
N GLU A 437 42.67 19.42 4.80
CA GLU A 437 42.16 18.06 4.61
C GLU A 437 43.01 17.04 5.38
N HIS A 438 44.34 17.18 5.35
CA HIS A 438 45.24 16.30 6.08
C HIS A 438 45.02 16.37 7.60
N GLU A 439 44.96 17.59 8.16
CA GLU A 439 44.70 17.83 9.58
C GLU A 439 43.33 17.28 10.01
N HIS A 440 42.32 17.37 9.13
CA HIS A 440 41.01 16.78 9.38
C HIS A 440 41.09 15.24 9.43
N HIS A 441 41.70 14.60 8.42
CA HIS A 441 41.81 13.14 8.39
C HIS A 441 42.64 12.59 9.54
N LEU A 442 43.74 13.24 9.93
CA LEU A 442 44.55 12.82 11.08
C LEU A 442 43.74 12.87 12.37
N ARG A 443 43.04 13.97 12.65
CA ARG A 443 42.17 14.07 13.84
C ARG A 443 41.09 12.98 13.83
N ALA A 444 40.48 12.72 12.68
CA ALA A 444 39.47 11.67 12.57
C ALA A 444 40.02 10.25 12.74
N ILE A 445 41.30 10.01 12.39
CA ILE A 445 42.00 8.75 12.66
C ILE A 445 42.30 8.63 14.15
N GLN A 446 42.85 9.69 14.77
CA GLN A 446 43.16 9.72 16.20
C GLN A 446 41.90 9.46 17.05
N ASN A 447 40.83 10.22 16.81
CA ASN A 447 39.54 10.01 17.48
C ASN A 447 38.98 8.61 17.21
N GLY A 448 39.16 8.07 16.00
CA GLY A 448 38.75 6.73 15.63
C GLY A 448 39.51 5.63 16.38
N ILE A 449 40.79 5.85 16.66
CA ILE A 449 41.63 4.99 17.49
C ILE A 449 41.18 5.07 18.95
N GLU A 450 41.03 6.28 19.52
CA GLU A 450 40.59 6.47 20.92
C GLU A 450 39.21 5.84 21.19
N THR A 451 38.24 6.07 20.30
CA THR A 451 36.91 5.46 20.43
C THR A 451 36.94 3.94 20.26
N SER A 452 37.86 3.43 19.45
CA SER A 452 38.06 1.99 19.27
C SER A 452 38.75 1.34 20.47
N GLU A 453 39.63 2.07 21.16
CA GLU A 453 40.28 1.63 22.39
C GLU A 453 39.22 1.41 23.48
N ALA A 454 38.37 2.41 23.74
CA ALA A 454 37.29 2.26 24.72
C ALA A 454 36.31 1.12 24.39
N ALA A 455 35.98 0.94 23.11
CA ALA A 455 35.11 -0.15 22.68
C ALA A 455 35.81 -1.53 22.74
N LEU A 456 37.12 -1.57 22.50
CA LEU A 456 37.95 -2.77 22.62
C LEU A 456 38.03 -3.21 24.10
N GLU A 457 38.34 -2.28 25.01
CA GLU A 457 38.39 -2.52 26.45
C GLU A 457 37.05 -3.09 26.96
N ALA A 458 35.94 -2.45 26.61
CA ALA A 458 34.60 -2.93 27.01
C ALA A 458 34.28 -4.33 26.46
N GLN A 459 34.70 -4.65 25.23
CA GLN A 459 34.50 -6.00 24.67
C GLN A 459 35.42 -7.05 25.29
N ILE A 460 36.65 -6.68 25.66
CA ILE A 460 37.55 -7.56 26.37
C ILE A 460 36.96 -7.86 27.76
N GLU A 461 36.60 -6.83 28.53
CA GLU A 461 36.02 -6.95 29.87
C GLU A 461 34.75 -7.84 29.85
N GLU A 462 33.80 -7.58 28.95
CA GLU A 462 32.59 -8.41 28.80
C GLU A 462 32.93 -9.89 28.56
N ARG A 463 33.94 -10.17 27.72
CA ARG A 463 34.32 -11.54 27.39
C ARG A 463 35.16 -12.20 28.49
N GLU A 464 35.98 -11.45 29.21
CA GLU A 464 36.70 -11.94 30.38
C GLU A 464 35.74 -12.31 31.50
N ASP A 465 34.76 -11.46 31.82
CA ASP A 465 33.70 -11.74 32.80
C ASP A 465 32.90 -13.01 32.46
N LEU A 466 32.62 -13.20 31.16
CA LEU A 466 31.93 -14.38 30.64
C LEU A 466 32.79 -15.64 30.77
N VAL A 467 34.10 -15.55 30.53
CA VAL A 467 35.04 -16.65 30.77
C VAL A 467 35.11 -16.98 32.26
N ASP A 468 35.21 -15.97 33.12
CA ASP A 468 35.32 -16.15 34.57
C ASP A 468 34.08 -16.83 35.12
N THR A 469 32.91 -16.29 34.79
CA THR A 469 31.61 -16.87 35.19
C THR A 469 31.46 -18.30 34.67
N PHE A 470 31.91 -18.57 33.44
CA PHE A 470 31.83 -19.90 32.85
C PHE A 470 32.77 -20.89 33.53
N LEU A 471 34.03 -20.50 33.79
CA LEU A 471 35.04 -21.35 34.43
C LEU A 471 34.73 -21.60 35.91
N GLU A 472 34.20 -20.60 36.64
CA GLU A 472 33.68 -20.76 38.01
C GLU A 472 32.51 -21.74 38.03
N GLY A 473 31.51 -21.55 37.17
CA GLY A 473 30.36 -22.45 37.07
C GLY A 473 30.74 -23.88 36.65
N LEU A 474 31.79 -24.03 35.84
CA LEU A 474 32.33 -25.33 35.47
C LEU A 474 33.09 -26.00 36.61
N ALA A 475 33.81 -25.24 37.45
CA ALA A 475 34.51 -25.74 38.63
C ALA A 475 33.54 -26.26 39.71
N ASP A 476 32.36 -25.65 39.81
CA ASP A 476 31.31 -26.04 40.77
C ASP A 476 30.37 -27.16 40.26
N SER A 477 30.50 -27.57 38.99
CA SER A 477 29.64 -28.58 38.38
C SER A 477 30.11 -30.02 38.65
N GLU A 478 29.20 -30.88 39.12
CA GLU A 478 29.45 -32.32 39.30
C GLU A 478 29.21 -33.15 38.02
N GLU A 479 28.81 -32.53 36.90
CA GLU A 479 28.48 -33.23 35.65
C GLU A 479 29.72 -33.59 34.81
N GLN A 480 29.88 -34.88 34.48
CA GLN A 480 30.92 -35.36 33.57
C GLN A 480 30.56 -35.08 32.11
N ARG A 481 31.00 -33.91 31.61
CA ARG A 481 30.84 -33.50 30.21
C ARG A 481 32.09 -33.78 29.37
N ARG A 482 31.93 -33.90 28.05
CA ARG A 482 33.09 -34.09 27.15
C ARG A 482 33.84 -32.76 26.98
N PRO A 483 35.20 -32.74 27.02
CA PRO A 483 35.98 -31.51 26.86
C PRO A 483 35.67 -30.70 25.60
N GLN A 484 35.33 -31.38 24.50
CA GLN A 484 34.97 -30.73 23.24
C GLN A 484 33.65 -29.98 23.33
N GLU A 485 32.66 -30.52 24.05
CA GLU A 485 31.36 -29.85 24.24
C GLU A 485 31.51 -28.61 25.12
N ILE A 486 32.38 -28.65 26.12
CA ILE A 486 32.71 -27.50 26.98
C ILE A 486 33.41 -26.41 26.15
N LEU A 487 34.38 -26.79 25.31
CA LEU A 487 35.07 -25.84 24.43
C LEU A 487 34.12 -25.21 23.39
N GLU A 488 33.19 -25.99 22.84
CA GLU A 488 32.16 -25.49 21.90
C GLU A 488 31.20 -24.53 22.58
N GLU A 489 30.75 -24.84 23.80
CA GLU A 489 29.89 -23.94 24.58
C GLU A 489 30.62 -22.64 24.94
N LEU A 490 31.85 -22.73 25.45
CA LEU A 490 32.66 -21.56 25.76
C LEU A 490 32.87 -20.69 24.51
N SER A 491 33.25 -21.31 23.39
CA SER A 491 33.44 -20.60 22.11
C SER A 491 32.13 -19.97 21.61
N GLY A 492 31.00 -20.63 21.84
CA GLY A 492 29.67 -20.11 21.52
C GLY A 492 29.27 -18.92 22.40
N LEU A 493 29.60 -18.97 23.69
CA LEU A 493 29.29 -17.95 24.69
C LEU A 493 30.15 -16.70 24.53
N VAL A 494 31.45 -16.86 24.25
CA VAL A 494 32.35 -15.71 23.95
C VAL A 494 32.27 -15.26 22.48
N HIS A 495 31.52 -15.98 21.64
CA HIS A 495 31.41 -15.74 20.20
C HIS A 495 32.76 -15.69 19.45
N LEU A 496 33.78 -16.39 19.94
CA LEU A 496 35.13 -16.44 19.38
C LEU A 496 35.65 -17.88 19.35
N PRO A 497 36.41 -18.27 18.31
CA PRO A 497 37.01 -19.60 18.25
C PRO A 497 38.16 -19.72 19.26
N ILE A 498 37.93 -20.44 20.36
CA ILE A 498 38.97 -20.79 21.33
C ILE A 498 39.68 -22.07 20.88
N ARG A 499 41.01 -22.08 20.92
CA ARG A 499 41.83 -23.23 20.50
C ARG A 499 42.72 -23.67 21.65
N LEU A 500 42.41 -24.84 22.18
CA LEU A 500 43.19 -25.49 23.23
C LEU A 500 43.95 -26.70 22.67
N ASN A 501 45.19 -26.90 23.12
CA ASN A 501 45.94 -28.12 22.81
C ASN A 501 45.41 -29.33 23.60
N ASN A 502 45.92 -30.54 23.33
CA ASN A 502 45.43 -31.76 23.98
C ASN A 502 45.58 -31.76 25.52
N ASP A 503 46.61 -31.11 26.06
CA ASP A 503 46.83 -31.04 27.51
C ASP A 503 45.91 -30.00 28.16
N GLN A 504 45.68 -28.86 27.49
CA GLN A 504 44.71 -27.84 27.90
C GLN A 504 43.27 -28.35 27.82
N LEU A 505 42.90 -29.12 26.79
CA LEU A 505 41.59 -29.77 26.72
C LEU A 505 41.34 -30.71 27.92
N ARG A 506 42.37 -31.39 28.41
CA ARG A 506 42.27 -32.21 29.63
C ARG A 506 42.20 -31.34 30.89
N ALA A 507 42.91 -30.22 30.93
CA ALA A 507 42.85 -29.27 32.04
C ALA A 507 41.47 -28.60 32.15
N LEU A 508 40.72 -28.47 31.06
CA LEU A 508 39.38 -27.87 31.05
C LEU A 508 38.38 -28.62 31.94
N VAL A 509 38.56 -29.94 32.12
CA VAL A 509 37.72 -30.76 32.99
C VAL A 509 38.32 -30.94 34.39
N ASN A 510 39.66 -31.03 34.50
CA ASN A 510 40.31 -31.39 35.76
C ASN A 510 40.78 -30.18 36.59
N ALA A 511 41.04 -29.04 35.96
CA ALA A 511 41.56 -27.82 36.57
C ALA A 511 41.21 -26.58 35.71
N PRO A 512 39.92 -26.26 35.51
CA PRO A 512 39.47 -25.20 34.60
C PRO A 512 40.09 -23.83 34.91
N ALA A 513 40.31 -23.48 36.17
CA ALA A 513 40.97 -22.22 36.59
C ALA A 513 42.39 -22.05 36.01
N SER A 514 43.11 -23.13 35.70
CA SER A 514 44.44 -23.05 35.08
C SER A 514 44.42 -22.58 33.62
N LEU A 515 43.23 -22.49 33.02
CA LEU A 515 43.03 -22.07 31.63
C LEU A 515 42.47 -20.65 31.50
N GLU A 516 42.21 -19.96 32.60
CA GLU A 516 41.72 -18.59 32.59
C GLU A 516 42.65 -17.67 31.79
N ASP A 517 43.90 -17.54 32.21
CA ASP A 517 44.92 -16.72 31.54
C ASP A 517 45.11 -17.06 30.04
N PRO A 518 45.37 -18.32 29.62
CA PRO A 518 45.59 -18.62 28.21
C PRO A 518 44.35 -18.43 27.33
N ILE A 519 43.14 -18.53 27.89
CA ILE A 519 41.89 -18.24 27.16
C ILE A 519 41.71 -16.72 27.05
N LYS A 520 41.91 -15.96 28.13
CA LYS A 520 41.86 -14.49 28.14
C LYS A 520 42.90 -13.89 27.18
N GLU A 521 44.15 -14.37 27.19
CA GLU A 521 45.19 -13.95 26.24
C GLU A 521 44.77 -14.20 24.77
N GLN A 522 44.13 -15.35 24.49
CA GLN A 522 43.65 -15.67 23.15
C GLN A 522 42.48 -14.77 22.74
N ILE A 523 41.58 -14.40 23.66
CA ILE A 523 40.48 -13.46 23.43
C ILE A 523 41.04 -12.07 23.12
N VAL A 524 41.92 -11.56 23.98
CA VAL A 524 42.56 -10.24 23.82
C VAL A 524 43.26 -10.15 22.47
N ALA A 525 44.06 -11.16 22.09
CA ALA A 525 44.76 -11.16 20.81
C ALA A 525 43.82 -11.18 19.60
N GLN A 526 42.75 -11.98 19.64
CA GLN A 526 41.79 -12.06 18.53
C GLN A 526 40.95 -10.80 18.37
N ILE A 527 40.41 -10.25 19.46
CA ILE A 527 39.61 -9.02 19.43
C ILE A 527 40.50 -7.85 18.99
N SER A 528 41.70 -7.71 19.58
CA SER A 528 42.66 -6.67 19.19
C SER A 528 42.99 -6.74 17.70
N ALA A 529 43.26 -7.93 17.15
CA ALA A 529 43.52 -8.11 15.73
C ALA A 529 42.35 -7.67 14.83
N VAL A 530 41.09 -7.90 15.25
CA VAL A 530 39.90 -7.44 14.52
C VAL A 530 39.81 -5.91 14.51
N PHE A 531 40.01 -5.26 15.67
CA PHE A 531 39.98 -3.81 15.78
C PHE A 531 41.12 -3.15 15.00
N ILE A 532 42.34 -3.68 15.08
CA ILE A 532 43.49 -3.18 14.32
C ILE A 532 43.22 -3.26 12.81
N ASN A 533 42.73 -4.40 12.32
CA ASN A 533 42.39 -4.56 10.90
C ASN A 533 41.28 -3.60 10.46
N ARG A 534 40.31 -3.29 11.33
CA ARG A 534 39.28 -2.28 11.07
C ARG A 534 39.89 -0.89 10.92
N GLN A 535 40.84 -0.52 11.78
CA GLN A 535 41.55 0.77 11.69
C GLN A 535 42.43 0.86 10.43
N VAL A 536 43.18 -0.20 10.10
CA VAL A 536 43.94 -0.29 8.83
C VAL A 536 43.02 -0.09 7.62
N THR A 537 41.88 -0.76 7.62
CA THR A 537 40.89 -0.64 6.54
C THR A 537 40.31 0.79 6.48
N GLY A 538 40.02 1.39 7.63
CA GLY A 538 39.56 2.79 7.73
C GLY A 538 40.58 3.77 7.16
N LEU A 539 41.86 3.60 7.48
CA LEU A 539 42.95 4.40 6.93
C LEU A 539 43.07 4.25 5.41
N ALA A 540 42.99 3.02 4.89
CA ALA A 540 43.02 2.77 3.44
C ALA A 540 41.86 3.47 2.71
N MET A 541 40.65 3.42 3.28
CA MET A 541 39.48 4.09 2.71
C MET A 541 39.63 5.62 2.69
N ARG A 542 40.19 6.22 3.74
CA ARG A 542 40.47 7.67 3.80
C ARG A 542 41.53 8.11 2.80
N LEU A 543 42.53 7.27 2.54
CA LEU A 543 43.56 7.54 1.55
C LEU A 543 43.10 7.34 0.10
N GLY A 544 42.03 6.56 -0.11
CA GLY A 544 41.51 6.24 -1.44
C GLY A 544 42.36 5.23 -2.22
N GLU A 545 43.36 4.61 -1.57
CA GLU A 545 44.27 3.63 -2.16
C GLU A 545 44.53 2.47 -1.19
N PRO A 546 44.70 1.23 -1.69
CA PRO A 546 45.04 0.10 -0.85
C PRO A 546 46.41 0.28 -0.19
N LEU A 547 46.46 0.11 1.13
CA LEU A 547 47.68 0.16 1.92
C LEU A 547 48.54 -1.08 1.65
N THR A 548 49.80 -0.87 1.26
CA THR A 548 50.82 -1.92 1.20
C THR A 548 51.69 -1.83 2.45
N LEU A 549 51.25 -2.48 3.52
CA LEU A 549 52.00 -2.53 4.77
C LEU A 549 53.17 -3.52 4.62
N LYS A 550 54.36 -3.13 5.10
CA LYS A 550 55.53 -4.03 5.18
C LYS A 550 55.46 -4.98 6.37
N GLU A 551 54.66 -4.62 7.38
CA GLU A 551 54.54 -5.28 8.66
C GLU A 551 53.06 -5.61 8.93
N ASP A 552 52.81 -6.75 9.56
CA ASP A 552 51.47 -7.19 9.94
C ASP A 552 51.12 -6.61 11.31
N LEU A 553 50.43 -5.47 11.31
CA LEU A 553 50.07 -4.74 12.54
C LEU A 553 49.15 -5.55 13.46
N SER A 554 48.43 -6.55 12.93
CA SER A 554 47.50 -7.38 13.73
C SER A 554 48.18 -8.28 14.76
N ARG A 555 49.52 -8.34 14.73
CA ARG A 555 50.34 -9.11 15.68
C ARG A 555 50.88 -8.29 16.85
N LEU A 556 50.68 -6.98 16.82
CA LEU A 556 51.09 -6.07 17.88
C LEU A 556 50.00 -5.98 18.95
N ASP A 557 50.36 -5.53 20.14
CA ASP A 557 49.36 -5.06 21.10
C ASP A 557 48.67 -3.79 20.57
N TRP A 558 47.52 -3.47 21.17
CA TRP A 558 46.72 -2.33 20.72
C TRP A 558 47.48 -1.00 20.80
N ALA A 559 48.24 -0.77 21.87
CA ALA A 559 48.95 0.48 22.10
C ALA A 559 50.06 0.73 21.06
N ASP A 560 50.84 -0.30 20.75
CA ASP A 560 51.89 -0.24 19.72
C ASP A 560 51.29 -0.19 18.32
N ALA A 561 50.20 -0.93 18.06
CA ALA A 561 49.48 -0.83 16.79
C ALA A 561 48.89 0.57 16.57
N ALA A 562 48.28 1.16 17.59
CA ALA A 562 47.72 2.52 17.57
C ALA A 562 48.81 3.57 17.31
N ARG A 563 49.95 3.49 18.01
CA ARG A 563 51.11 4.36 17.77
C ARG A 563 51.60 4.24 16.34
N ARG A 564 51.77 3.00 15.85
CA ARG A 564 52.26 2.75 14.50
C ARG A 564 51.27 3.18 13.42
N LEU A 565 49.96 3.06 13.67
CA LEU A 565 48.91 3.54 12.76
C LEU A 565 48.94 5.06 12.62
N ASN A 566 49.15 5.80 13.72
CA ASN A 566 49.29 7.26 13.68
C ASN A 566 50.54 7.68 12.90
N GLU A 567 51.71 7.09 13.19
CA GLU A 567 52.95 7.34 12.44
C GLU A 567 52.77 7.06 10.94
N LEU A 568 52.18 5.92 10.60
CA LEU A 568 51.92 5.52 9.22
C LEU A 568 50.98 6.51 8.52
N ALA A 569 49.93 6.97 9.20
CA ALA A 569 49.02 7.97 8.65
C ALA A 569 49.77 9.27 8.31
N GLU A 570 50.56 9.79 9.25
CA GLU A 570 51.40 10.98 9.05
C GLU A 570 52.37 10.81 7.87
N GLU A 571 53.11 9.69 7.82
CA GLU A 571 54.04 9.40 6.72
C GLU A 571 53.35 9.38 5.35
N LEU A 572 52.18 8.73 5.26
CA LEU A 572 51.44 8.56 4.00
C LEU A 572 50.86 9.88 3.50
N PHE A 573 50.27 10.67 4.40
CA PHE A 573 49.75 11.97 4.02
C PHE A 573 50.86 12.97 3.68
N ALA A 574 51.98 12.98 4.41
CA ALA A 574 53.14 13.80 4.07
C ALA A 574 53.69 13.45 2.67
N LYS A 575 53.78 12.14 2.35
CA LYS A 575 54.19 11.68 1.01
C LYS A 575 53.19 12.10 -0.07
N ARG A 576 51.88 12.03 0.22
CA ARG A 576 50.83 12.48 -0.70
C ARG A 576 50.93 13.99 -0.95
N TYR A 577 51.15 14.77 0.11
CA TYR A 577 51.38 16.22 0.02
C TYR A 577 52.58 16.53 -0.88
N GLU A 578 53.72 15.92 -0.63
CA GLU A 578 54.94 16.15 -1.43
C GLU A 578 54.73 15.79 -2.91
N THR A 579 53.98 14.72 -3.19
CA THR A 579 53.69 14.27 -4.57
C THR A 579 52.77 15.24 -5.32
N LEU A 580 51.76 15.80 -4.65
CA LEU A 580 50.76 16.67 -5.26
C LEU A 580 51.22 18.14 -5.30
N ALA A 581 51.75 18.63 -4.18
CA ALA A 581 51.94 20.05 -3.86
C ALA A 581 53.40 20.46 -3.56
N GLY A 582 54.36 19.52 -3.49
CA GLY A 582 55.78 19.83 -3.27
C GLY A 582 56.41 20.70 -4.39
N GLU A 583 57.69 21.04 -4.26
CA GLU A 583 58.39 21.95 -5.20
C GLU A 583 58.34 21.50 -6.69
N LYS A 584 58.18 20.19 -6.94
CA LYS A 584 57.97 19.58 -8.27
C LYS A 584 56.62 18.88 -8.40
N GLY A 585 55.64 19.29 -7.60
CA GLY A 585 54.31 18.70 -7.47
C GLY A 585 53.58 18.59 -8.81
N GLN A 586 52.65 17.64 -8.88
CA GLN A 586 51.81 17.44 -10.07
C GLN A 586 50.88 18.62 -10.31
N LEU A 587 50.27 19.17 -9.24
CA LEU A 587 49.25 20.21 -9.33
C LEU A 587 49.81 21.52 -9.89
N ALA A 588 51.05 21.87 -9.58
CA ALA A 588 51.68 23.06 -10.14
C ALA A 588 51.88 22.98 -11.66
N ARG A 589 52.31 21.82 -12.17
CA ARG A 589 52.49 21.59 -13.60
C ARG A 589 51.17 21.55 -14.35
N GLU A 590 50.14 20.97 -13.74
CA GLU A 590 48.78 20.96 -14.31
C GLU A 590 48.18 22.36 -14.34
N LEU A 591 48.33 23.14 -13.27
CA LEU A 591 47.91 24.53 -13.23
C LEU A 591 48.60 25.35 -14.33
N ASP A 592 49.91 25.19 -14.52
CA ASP A 592 50.66 25.84 -15.59
C ASP A 592 50.12 25.48 -16.98
N ALA A 593 49.78 24.21 -17.20
CA ALA A 593 49.17 23.74 -18.44
C ALA A 593 47.75 24.29 -18.66
N MET A 594 46.97 24.47 -17.58
CA MET A 594 45.63 25.06 -17.65
C MET A 594 45.68 26.56 -17.96
N LEU A 595 46.58 27.30 -17.31
CA LEU A 595 46.77 28.73 -17.54
C LEU A 595 47.34 29.03 -18.94
N ALA A 596 48.03 28.07 -19.56
CA ALA A 596 48.53 28.19 -20.93
C ALA A 596 47.44 28.04 -22.02
N ARG A 597 46.22 27.60 -21.66
CA ARG A 597 45.12 27.44 -22.63
C ARG A 597 44.60 28.80 -23.12
N PRO A 598 44.16 28.91 -24.40
CA PRO A 598 43.62 30.17 -24.94
C PRO A 598 42.47 30.73 -24.11
N GLU A 599 41.61 29.84 -23.60
CA GLU A 599 40.45 30.16 -22.76
C GLU A 599 40.84 30.80 -21.41
N ALA A 600 42.06 30.55 -20.91
CA ALA A 600 42.54 31.05 -19.62
C ALA A 600 43.35 32.36 -19.74
N GLN A 601 43.51 32.91 -20.94
CA GLN A 601 44.31 34.12 -21.18
C GLN A 601 43.70 35.39 -20.56
N LYS A 602 42.37 35.42 -20.34
CA LYS A 602 41.68 36.55 -19.72
C LYS A 602 41.90 36.63 -18.20
N GLN A 603 42.30 35.52 -17.55
CA GLN A 603 42.48 35.41 -16.09
C GLN A 603 41.32 36.02 -15.28
N ASP A 604 40.11 35.82 -15.78
CA ASP A 604 38.86 36.27 -15.13
C ASP A 604 38.39 35.29 -14.06
N GLU A 605 37.35 35.67 -13.33
CA GLU A 605 36.74 34.85 -12.28
C GLU A 605 36.26 33.49 -12.82
N SER A 606 35.69 33.47 -14.03
CA SER A 606 35.30 32.22 -14.71
C SER A 606 36.50 31.29 -14.97
N THR A 607 37.68 31.83 -15.29
CA THR A 607 38.92 31.06 -15.39
C THR A 607 39.29 30.46 -14.03
N ALA A 608 39.21 31.24 -12.95
CA ALA A 608 39.49 30.77 -11.60
C ALA A 608 38.54 29.65 -11.17
N ILE A 609 37.22 29.83 -11.35
CA ILE A 609 36.20 28.81 -11.03
C ILE A 609 36.46 27.52 -11.82
N ARG A 610 36.79 27.62 -13.11
CA ARG A 610 37.10 26.45 -13.95
C ARG A 610 38.31 25.68 -13.42
N ILE A 611 39.35 26.39 -12.98
CA ILE A 611 40.52 25.78 -12.35
C ILE A 611 40.15 25.12 -11.02
N LEU A 612 39.44 25.82 -10.14
CA LEU A 612 38.99 25.28 -8.85
C LEU A 612 38.12 24.02 -9.02
N ASN A 613 37.28 23.97 -10.05
CA ASN A 613 36.42 22.81 -10.30
C ASN A 613 37.20 21.61 -10.87
N THR A 614 38.23 21.85 -11.69
CA THR A 614 38.92 20.76 -12.42
C THR A 614 40.21 20.28 -11.75
N LEU A 615 40.95 21.16 -11.08
CA LEU A 615 42.23 20.83 -10.45
C LEU A 615 42.15 19.75 -9.35
N PRO A 616 41.08 19.67 -8.53
CA PRO A 616 40.91 18.57 -7.59
C PRO A 616 40.70 17.21 -8.25
N LEU A 617 40.22 17.18 -9.48
CA LEU A 617 39.81 15.94 -10.15
C LEU A 617 41.00 15.30 -10.89
N ALA A 618 41.08 13.97 -10.84
CA ALA A 618 41.97 13.17 -11.69
C ALA A 618 41.18 12.08 -12.41
N ARG A 619 41.62 11.73 -13.61
CA ARG A 619 41.02 10.67 -14.44
C ARG A 619 41.85 9.40 -14.34
N ARG A 620 41.22 8.30 -13.92
CA ARG A 620 41.82 6.95 -13.95
C ARG A 620 41.07 6.08 -14.95
N GLN A 621 41.79 5.31 -15.78
CA GLN A 621 41.19 4.29 -16.63
C GLN A 621 40.81 3.07 -15.78
N VAL A 622 39.52 2.75 -15.72
CA VAL A 622 38.95 1.69 -14.86
C VAL A 622 38.65 0.42 -15.65
N GLY A 623 38.44 0.51 -16.96
CA GLY A 623 38.21 -0.67 -17.81
C GLY A 623 37.98 -0.31 -19.26
N PHE A 624 37.45 -1.27 -20.03
CA PHE A 624 36.92 -1.03 -21.37
C PHE A 624 35.42 -1.30 -21.36
N ASP A 625 34.63 -0.42 -21.98
CA ASP A 625 33.20 -0.67 -22.20
C ASP A 625 33.03 -1.89 -23.11
N ASN A 626 32.35 -2.91 -22.62
CA ASN A 626 32.12 -4.16 -23.36
C ASN A 626 31.34 -3.96 -24.67
N LYS A 627 30.60 -2.86 -24.84
CA LYS A 627 29.86 -2.57 -26.09
C LYS A 627 30.67 -1.74 -27.09
N THR A 628 31.47 -0.79 -26.62
CA THR A 628 32.17 0.18 -27.49
C THR A 628 33.68 -0.04 -27.58
N HIS A 629 34.23 -0.99 -26.79
CA HIS A 629 35.68 -1.24 -26.65
C HIS A 629 36.48 0.04 -26.31
N ARG A 630 35.83 1.06 -25.74
CA ARG A 630 36.48 2.31 -25.33
C ARG A 630 36.90 2.21 -23.86
N ALA A 631 38.07 2.78 -23.56
CA ALA A 631 38.54 2.94 -22.20
C ALA A 631 37.49 3.73 -21.39
N GLN A 632 36.90 3.11 -20.37
CA GLN A 632 36.08 3.81 -19.38
C GLN A 632 37.03 4.47 -18.37
N THR A 633 37.08 5.79 -18.41
CA THR A 633 37.75 6.62 -17.41
C THR A 633 36.76 7.03 -16.33
N GLN A 634 37.14 6.85 -15.07
CA GLN A 634 36.41 7.38 -13.91
C GLN A 634 37.19 8.56 -13.35
N GLU A 635 36.47 9.64 -13.04
CA GLU A 635 37.02 10.78 -12.31
C GLU A 635 36.98 10.49 -10.80
N PHE A 636 38.08 10.81 -10.11
CA PHE A 636 38.19 10.71 -8.65
C PHE A 636 38.80 12.00 -8.10
N ALA A 637 38.38 12.40 -6.90
CA ALA A 637 38.90 13.58 -6.22
C ALA A 637 40.27 13.27 -5.58
N ARG A 638 41.27 14.09 -5.89
CA ARG A 638 42.61 14.05 -5.28
C ARG A 638 42.70 14.83 -3.99
N PHE A 639 41.85 15.82 -3.79
CA PHE A 639 41.71 16.59 -2.57
C PHE A 639 40.37 17.34 -2.56
N HIS A 640 39.97 17.89 -1.41
CA HIS A 640 38.70 18.62 -1.28
C HIS A 640 38.91 20.02 -0.71
N TYR A 641 38.25 21.01 -1.32
CA TYR A 641 38.27 22.40 -0.89
C TYR A 641 37.37 22.69 0.31
N SER A 642 36.37 21.84 0.56
CA SER A 642 35.37 22.02 1.63
C SER A 642 36.01 22.13 3.02
N TYR A 643 37.11 21.42 3.29
CA TYR A 643 37.80 21.51 4.59
C TYR A 643 38.46 22.87 4.83
N LEU A 644 39.07 23.47 3.80
CA LEU A 644 39.64 24.82 3.91
C LEU A 644 38.53 25.87 4.03
N ALA A 645 37.49 25.77 3.19
CA ALA A 645 36.36 26.69 3.26
C ALA A 645 35.64 26.60 4.62
N ALA A 646 35.60 25.42 5.25
CA ALA A 646 35.06 25.26 6.61
C ALA A 646 35.85 26.06 7.66
N GLN A 647 37.18 26.14 7.52
CA GLN A 647 38.02 26.97 8.40
C GLN A 647 37.67 28.47 8.26
N LEU A 648 37.28 28.93 7.07
CA LEU A 648 36.86 30.33 6.85
C LEU A 648 35.53 30.68 7.52
N LEU A 649 34.68 29.67 7.72
CA LEU A 649 33.41 29.79 8.44
C LEU A 649 33.57 29.60 9.95
N THR A 650 34.66 28.99 10.41
CA THR A 650 34.88 28.69 11.83
C THR A 650 34.94 29.99 12.65
N GLY A 651 34.13 30.06 13.71
CA GLY A 651 34.04 31.26 14.57
C GLY A 651 33.14 32.38 14.02
N ARG A 652 32.49 32.20 12.86
CA ARG A 652 31.46 33.12 12.37
C ARG A 652 30.13 32.90 13.11
N ASP A 653 29.34 33.96 13.21
CA ASP A 653 27.99 33.88 13.76
C ASP A 653 27.06 33.07 12.84
N ALA A 654 26.25 32.18 13.42
CA ALA A 654 25.41 31.28 12.66
C ALA A 654 24.32 32.01 11.85
N ALA A 655 23.77 33.12 12.37
CA ALA A 655 22.77 33.90 11.64
C ALA A 655 23.40 34.63 10.45
N TRP A 656 24.64 35.10 10.60
CA TRP A 656 25.40 35.67 9.48
C TRP A 656 25.67 34.63 8.39
N VAL A 657 26.16 33.43 8.76
CA VAL A 657 26.41 32.34 7.78
C VAL A 657 25.13 31.95 7.06
N GLN A 658 24.01 31.88 7.79
CA GLN A 658 22.72 31.55 7.20
C GLN A 658 22.28 32.61 6.17
N ALA A 659 22.41 33.90 6.48
CA ALA A 659 22.05 34.97 5.57
C ALA A 659 22.93 34.96 4.31
N ASP A 660 24.24 34.81 4.48
CA ASP A 660 25.22 34.77 3.38
C ASP A 660 25.01 33.55 2.46
N VAL A 661 24.69 32.38 3.04
CA VAL A 661 24.33 31.17 2.27
C VAL A 661 23.03 31.38 1.49
N LEU A 662 22.00 31.97 2.12
CA LEU A 662 20.71 32.18 1.45
C LEU A 662 20.83 33.19 0.31
N GLU A 663 21.55 34.29 0.52
CA GLU A 663 21.83 35.29 -0.51
C GLU A 663 22.56 34.65 -1.71
N HIS A 664 23.60 33.84 -1.46
CA HIS A 664 24.30 33.13 -2.53
C HIS A 664 23.38 32.18 -3.31
N LEU A 665 22.52 31.44 -2.61
CA LEU A 665 21.62 30.48 -3.24
C LEU A 665 20.48 31.16 -4.02
N GLU A 666 20.02 32.34 -3.58
CA GLU A 666 19.09 33.18 -4.32
C GLU A 666 19.72 33.68 -5.61
N ASN A 667 20.94 34.23 -5.55
CA ASN A 667 21.71 34.63 -6.73
C ASN A 667 21.96 33.44 -7.68
N ALA A 668 22.14 32.23 -7.14
CA ALA A 668 22.28 31.01 -7.95
C ALA A 668 20.99 30.65 -8.71
N LEU A 669 19.82 30.95 -8.14
CA LEU A 669 18.53 30.76 -8.81
C LEU A 669 18.36 31.77 -9.94
N GLU A 670 18.70 33.04 -9.69
CA GLU A 670 18.68 34.09 -10.71
C GLU A 670 19.59 33.73 -11.89
N ALA A 671 20.82 33.26 -11.63
CA ALA A 671 21.74 32.82 -12.67
C ALA A 671 21.19 31.60 -13.46
N LEU A 672 20.51 30.68 -12.79
CA LEU A 672 19.88 29.52 -13.45
C LEU A 672 18.68 29.95 -14.31
N GLU A 673 17.88 30.90 -13.82
CA GLU A 673 16.75 31.50 -14.53
C GLU A 673 17.20 32.21 -15.80
N GLU A 674 18.22 33.06 -15.69
CA GLU A 674 18.84 33.75 -16.83
C GLU A 674 19.36 32.75 -17.87
N THR A 675 20.07 31.72 -17.40
CA THR A 675 20.61 30.66 -18.27
C THR A 675 19.48 29.96 -19.05
N TRP A 676 18.39 29.59 -18.37
CA TRP A 676 17.23 29.00 -19.04
C TRP A 676 16.51 29.97 -19.98
N GLY A 677 16.39 31.24 -19.60
CA GLY A 677 15.82 32.30 -20.43
C GLY A 677 16.56 32.43 -21.75
N ASN A 678 17.89 32.49 -21.69
CA ASN A 678 18.76 32.54 -22.86
C ASN A 678 18.64 31.28 -23.74
N VAL A 679 18.63 30.08 -23.15
CA VAL A 679 18.46 28.81 -23.90
C VAL A 679 17.09 28.74 -24.58
N GLN A 680 16.01 29.04 -23.86
CA GLN A 680 14.65 28.98 -24.39
C GLN A 680 14.44 30.04 -25.47
N PHE A 681 14.98 31.24 -25.29
CA PHE A 681 14.96 32.28 -26.32
C PHE A 681 15.69 31.81 -27.57
N ALA A 682 16.93 31.32 -27.46
CA ALA A 682 17.71 30.85 -28.60
C ALA A 682 17.02 29.70 -29.35
N HIS A 683 16.45 28.73 -28.62
CA HIS A 683 15.73 27.59 -29.21
C HIS A 683 14.47 28.03 -29.96
N ARG A 684 13.68 28.95 -29.38
CA ARG A 684 12.45 29.44 -30.01
C ARG A 684 12.74 30.40 -31.16
N ALA A 685 13.71 31.30 -31.02
CA ALA A 685 14.10 32.24 -32.06
C ALA A 685 14.55 31.57 -33.36
N GLN A 686 15.16 30.38 -33.29
CA GLN A 686 15.54 29.62 -34.49
C GLN A 686 14.34 29.15 -35.33
N ASN A 687 13.19 28.94 -34.70
CA ASN A 687 11.99 28.40 -35.35
C ASN A 687 10.82 29.40 -35.42
N ALA A 688 10.97 30.57 -34.80
CA ALA A 688 9.92 31.57 -34.69
C ALA A 688 9.90 32.52 -35.89
N SER A 689 8.71 32.72 -36.43
CA SER A 689 8.39 33.69 -37.47
C SER A 689 7.92 35.03 -36.90
N SER A 690 7.28 35.01 -35.71
CA SER A 690 6.76 36.19 -35.01
C SER A 690 6.83 35.99 -33.49
N LEU A 691 6.55 37.05 -32.74
CA LEU A 691 6.46 36.97 -31.27
C LEU A 691 5.38 36.00 -30.77
N ALA A 692 4.33 35.74 -31.54
CA ALA A 692 3.28 34.77 -31.20
C ALA A 692 3.83 33.35 -30.98
N ASP A 693 4.93 32.99 -31.63
CA ASP A 693 5.58 31.67 -31.51
C ASP A 693 6.26 31.49 -30.13
N PHE A 694 6.42 32.56 -29.35
CA PHE A 694 6.87 32.51 -27.96
C PHE A 694 5.72 32.25 -26.96
N GLY A 695 4.48 32.12 -27.45
CA GLY A 695 3.32 31.78 -26.65
C GLY A 695 3.02 32.85 -25.58
N PRO A 696 2.55 32.46 -24.38
CA PRO A 696 2.15 33.41 -23.35
C PRO A 696 3.29 34.29 -22.81
N ALA A 697 4.56 33.91 -23.02
CA ALA A 697 5.70 34.73 -22.61
C ALA A 697 5.79 36.05 -23.41
N ALA A 698 5.26 36.09 -24.63
CA ALA A 698 5.21 37.30 -25.44
C ALA A 698 4.28 38.38 -24.87
N ASP A 699 3.36 38.01 -23.98
CA ASP A 699 2.34 38.91 -23.45
C ASP A 699 2.90 40.02 -22.57
N VAL A 700 4.08 39.78 -21.97
CA VAL A 700 4.81 40.77 -21.17
C VAL A 700 5.21 41.99 -21.99
N LEU A 701 5.40 41.84 -23.31
CA LEU A 701 5.73 42.94 -24.22
C LEU A 701 4.50 43.73 -24.72
N GLY A 702 3.29 43.29 -24.35
CA GLY A 702 2.04 43.89 -24.78
C GLY A 702 1.42 43.23 -26.02
N ALA A 703 0.09 43.15 -26.04
CA ALA A 703 -0.66 42.43 -27.07
C ALA A 703 -0.43 42.94 -28.50
N ASP A 704 -0.12 44.23 -28.65
CA ASP A 704 0.09 44.88 -29.94
C ASP A 704 1.34 44.38 -30.67
N LEU A 705 2.35 43.89 -29.93
CA LEU A 705 3.60 43.39 -30.50
C LEU A 705 3.57 41.90 -30.84
N ARG A 706 2.49 41.15 -30.53
CA ARG A 706 2.43 39.69 -30.77
C ARG A 706 2.73 39.27 -32.22
N ASN A 707 2.41 40.11 -33.20
CA ASN A 707 2.66 39.81 -34.61
C ASN A 707 3.95 40.44 -35.17
N ALA A 708 4.71 41.18 -34.34
CA ALA A 708 5.95 41.83 -34.76
C ALA A 708 7.04 40.78 -35.03
N ALA A 709 7.96 41.12 -35.94
CA ALA A 709 9.11 40.27 -36.24
C ALA A 709 10.17 40.39 -35.14
N LEU A 710 10.94 39.32 -34.91
CA LEU A 710 12.04 39.31 -33.94
C LEU A 710 13.10 40.40 -34.16
N SER A 711 13.28 40.83 -35.42
CA SER A 711 14.22 41.91 -35.79
C SER A 711 13.74 43.31 -35.38
N GLU A 712 12.45 43.47 -35.08
CA GLU A 712 11.85 44.76 -34.69
C GLU A 712 11.94 45.00 -33.19
N LEU A 713 12.37 44.00 -32.42
CA LEU A 713 12.54 44.08 -30.97
C LEU A 713 13.76 44.93 -30.60
N THR A 714 13.57 45.82 -29.62
CA THR A 714 14.69 46.46 -28.93
C THR A 714 15.43 45.47 -28.05
N GLU A 715 16.68 45.78 -27.68
CA GLU A 715 17.45 44.90 -26.78
C GLU A 715 16.76 44.78 -25.41
N GLU A 716 16.17 45.86 -24.90
CA GLU A 716 15.40 45.86 -23.64
C GLU A 716 14.17 44.93 -23.70
N GLN A 717 13.45 44.93 -24.82
CA GLN A 717 12.33 44.00 -25.03
C GLN A 717 12.80 42.55 -25.13
N ARG A 718 13.97 42.32 -25.74
CA ARG A 718 14.56 40.98 -25.82
C ARG A 718 14.94 40.45 -24.45
N GLU A 719 15.57 41.26 -23.61
CA GLU A 719 15.94 40.87 -22.24
C GLU A 719 14.72 40.62 -21.37
N THR A 720 13.68 41.46 -21.49
CA THR A 720 12.40 41.25 -20.79
C THR A 720 11.76 39.92 -21.19
N LEU A 721 11.77 39.59 -22.49
CA LEU A 721 11.23 38.32 -22.98
C LEU A 721 12.06 37.12 -22.53
N LYS A 722 13.39 37.23 -22.49
CA LYS A 722 14.28 36.18 -21.97
C LYS A 722 14.02 35.91 -20.49
N ALA A 723 13.90 36.95 -19.67
CA ALA A 723 13.59 36.83 -18.25
C ALA A 723 12.28 36.05 -18.04
N GLU A 724 11.19 36.46 -18.70
CA GLU A 724 9.90 35.77 -18.60
C GLU A 724 9.96 34.31 -19.07
N LEU A 725 10.71 34.01 -20.14
CA LEU A 725 10.93 32.64 -20.59
C LEU A 725 11.69 31.81 -19.55
N GLY A 726 12.68 32.41 -18.89
CA GLY A 726 13.43 31.84 -17.78
C GLY A 726 12.52 31.48 -16.62
N THR A 727 11.77 32.46 -16.09
CA THR A 727 10.84 32.29 -14.96
C THR A 727 9.84 31.17 -15.22
N ARG A 728 9.22 31.18 -16.41
CA ARG A 728 8.23 30.15 -16.79
C ARG A 728 8.86 28.77 -16.92
N HIS A 729 10.02 28.67 -17.55
CA HIS A 729 10.67 27.38 -17.74
C HIS A 729 11.13 26.78 -16.40
N LEU A 730 11.71 27.62 -15.53
CA LEU A 730 12.12 27.21 -14.19
C LEU A 730 10.89 26.83 -13.35
N THR A 731 9.77 27.54 -13.47
CA THR A 731 8.50 27.16 -12.83
C THR A 731 8.03 25.77 -13.26
N GLU A 732 8.12 25.42 -14.55
CA GLU A 732 7.75 24.07 -15.00
C GLU A 732 8.71 22.99 -14.49
N ILE A 733 10.00 23.30 -14.36
CA ILE A 733 10.97 22.42 -13.69
C ILE A 733 10.59 22.23 -12.22
N PHE A 734 10.34 23.32 -11.48
CA PHE A 734 9.92 23.28 -10.09
C PHE A 734 8.60 22.54 -9.88
N ARG A 735 7.64 22.72 -10.79
CA ARG A 735 6.40 21.95 -10.82
C ARG A 735 6.70 20.45 -10.89
N SER A 736 7.56 20.04 -11.82
CA SER A 736 7.98 18.64 -11.96
C SER A 736 8.68 18.11 -10.71
N VAL A 737 9.62 18.88 -10.14
CA VAL A 737 10.35 18.52 -8.92
C VAL A 737 9.42 18.37 -7.72
N LEU A 738 8.56 19.36 -7.47
CA LEU A 738 7.57 19.34 -6.38
C LEU A 738 6.60 18.17 -6.52
N LEU A 739 6.01 17.98 -7.70
CA LEU A 739 5.04 16.90 -7.92
C LEU A 739 5.69 15.53 -7.75
N LYS A 740 6.90 15.34 -8.25
CA LYS A 740 7.65 14.10 -8.07
C LYS A 740 7.95 13.84 -6.60
N ALA A 741 8.52 14.82 -5.90
CA ALA A 741 8.85 14.72 -4.48
C ALA A 741 7.60 14.42 -3.62
N ILE A 742 6.52 15.18 -3.82
CA ILE A 742 5.25 14.95 -3.10
C ILE A 742 4.72 13.54 -3.39
N SER A 743 4.71 13.11 -4.66
CA SER A 743 4.11 11.83 -5.04
C SER A 743 4.88 10.63 -4.49
N GLU A 744 6.21 10.63 -4.63
CA GLU A 744 7.06 9.53 -4.14
C GLU A 744 6.98 9.41 -2.62
N GLN A 745 7.13 10.52 -1.90
CA GLN A 745 7.10 10.50 -0.44
C GLN A 745 5.70 10.18 0.10
N TRP A 746 4.64 10.63 -0.58
CA TRP A 746 3.26 10.35 -0.17
C TRP A 746 2.89 8.86 -0.29
N VAL A 747 3.33 8.19 -1.36
CA VAL A 747 3.09 6.74 -1.55
C VAL A 747 3.77 5.92 -0.45
N ASP A 748 5.02 6.27 -0.13
CA ASP A 748 5.75 5.62 0.95
C ASP A 748 5.06 5.88 2.31
N TYR A 749 4.68 7.13 2.59
CA TYR A 749 3.93 7.48 3.79
C TYR A 749 2.64 6.65 3.97
N LEU A 750 1.81 6.56 2.92
CA LEU A 750 0.57 5.78 2.97
C LEU A 750 0.83 4.31 3.31
N THR A 751 1.87 3.73 2.72
CA THR A 751 2.28 2.34 2.98
C THR A 751 2.69 2.17 4.45
N ARG A 752 3.49 3.09 4.99
CA ARG A 752 3.92 3.03 6.39
C ARG A 752 2.76 3.22 7.36
N VAL A 753 1.83 4.15 7.09
CA VAL A 753 0.67 4.38 7.98
C VAL A 753 -0.29 3.21 7.99
N GLU A 754 -0.50 2.55 6.86
CA GLU A 754 -1.30 1.33 6.81
C GLU A 754 -0.68 0.22 7.67
N ALA A 755 0.64 0.04 7.60
CA ALA A 755 1.35 -0.89 8.47
C ALA A 755 1.17 -0.53 9.96
N VAL A 756 1.24 0.76 10.31
CA VAL A 756 1.00 1.22 11.69
C VAL A 756 -0.42 0.90 12.14
N ARG A 757 -1.44 1.13 11.31
CA ARG A 757 -2.84 0.79 11.61
C ARG A 757 -2.99 -0.68 11.96
N VAL A 758 -2.37 -1.58 11.18
CA VAL A 758 -2.42 -3.03 11.43
C VAL A 758 -1.67 -3.40 12.71
N SER A 759 -0.48 -2.85 12.92
CA SER A 759 0.35 -3.15 14.11
C SER A 759 -0.29 -2.72 15.43
N ILE A 760 -0.92 -1.54 15.46
CA ILE A 760 -1.56 -1.00 16.67
C ILE A 760 -2.76 -1.84 17.09
N GLY A 761 -3.46 -2.44 16.13
CA GLY A 761 -4.51 -3.42 16.43
C GLY A 761 -3.99 -4.62 17.23
N LEU A 762 -2.72 -5.01 17.02
CA LEU A 762 -2.05 -6.08 17.76
C LEU A 762 -1.47 -5.59 19.11
N GLU A 763 -1.00 -4.34 19.18
CA GLU A 763 -0.46 -3.69 20.40
C GLU A 763 -1.53 -3.29 21.44
N ALA A 764 -2.82 -3.34 21.08
CA ALA A 764 -3.96 -3.03 21.96
C ALA A 764 -4.01 -3.88 23.27
N TYR A 765 -3.17 -4.91 23.39
CA TYR A 765 -2.92 -5.65 24.62
C TYR A 765 -2.27 -4.80 25.74
N GLY A 766 -1.66 -3.65 25.42
CA GLY A 766 -0.88 -2.81 26.34
C GLY A 766 -1.62 -1.76 27.17
N GLN A 767 -2.95 -1.87 27.36
CA GLN A 767 -3.78 -0.95 28.19
C GLN A 767 -3.81 0.53 27.76
N ARG A 768 -3.38 0.87 26.54
CA ARG A 768 -3.45 2.24 25.99
C ARG A 768 -4.42 2.29 24.81
N ASP A 769 -5.18 3.39 24.69
CA ASP A 769 -6.15 3.58 23.60
C ASP A 769 -5.47 3.50 22.22
N PRO A 770 -5.80 2.49 21.39
CA PRO A 770 -5.22 2.30 20.06
C PRO A 770 -5.38 3.50 19.13
N LEU A 771 -6.51 4.22 19.22
CA LEU A 771 -6.77 5.37 18.36
C LEU A 771 -5.85 6.54 18.70
N VAL A 772 -5.61 6.77 19.99
CA VAL A 772 -4.70 7.83 20.46
C VAL A 772 -3.28 7.54 19.99
N GLN A 773 -2.82 6.29 20.15
CA GLN A 773 -1.49 5.88 19.69
C GLN A 773 -1.34 6.04 18.17
N TYR A 774 -2.36 5.66 17.40
CA TYR A 774 -2.35 5.83 15.96
C TYR A 774 -2.26 7.29 15.56
N LYS A 775 -3.06 8.17 16.19
CA LYS A 775 -3.02 9.62 15.94
C LYS A 775 -1.64 10.21 16.19
N THR A 776 -0.99 9.84 17.30
CA THR A 776 0.36 10.30 17.63
C THR A 776 1.38 9.81 16.59
N LYS A 777 1.47 8.49 16.36
CA LYS A 777 2.43 7.93 15.39
C LYS A 777 2.18 8.48 13.97
N ALA A 778 0.93 8.57 13.52
CA ALA A 778 0.57 9.11 12.22
C ALA A 778 0.92 10.60 12.07
N SER A 779 0.78 11.40 13.14
CA SER A 779 1.18 12.81 13.17
C SER A 779 2.70 12.96 13.04
N ASP A 780 3.48 12.20 13.81
CA ASP A 780 4.94 12.26 13.78
C ASP A 780 5.48 11.85 12.41
N MET A 781 4.93 10.77 11.85
CA MET A 781 5.25 10.32 10.49
C MET A 781 4.85 11.36 9.44
N PHE A 782 3.75 12.09 9.64
CA PHE A 782 3.33 13.13 8.71
C PHE A 782 4.27 14.34 8.74
N GLN A 783 4.79 14.71 9.92
CA GLN A 783 5.83 15.73 10.00
C GLN A 783 7.12 15.28 9.33
N SER A 784 7.49 13.99 9.46
CA SER A 784 8.62 13.42 8.71
C SER A 784 8.40 13.53 7.21
N LEU A 785 7.23 13.12 6.71
CA LEU A 785 6.86 13.25 5.30
C LEU A 785 7.07 14.67 4.79
N LEU A 786 6.64 15.70 5.53
CA LEU A 786 6.81 17.09 5.11
C LEU A 786 8.30 17.49 5.04
N ARG A 787 9.14 17.03 5.98
CA ARG A 787 10.59 17.24 5.94
C ARG A 787 11.23 16.50 4.77
N ASP A 788 10.81 15.26 4.50
CA ASP A 788 11.33 14.42 3.43
C ASP A 788 11.00 15.02 2.05
N ILE A 789 9.77 15.54 1.88
CA ILE A 789 9.38 16.30 0.67
C ILE A 789 10.26 17.54 0.51
N ARG A 790 10.43 18.34 1.56
CA ARG A 790 11.24 19.57 1.51
C ARG A 790 12.68 19.26 1.13
N SER A 791 13.29 18.27 1.77
CA SER A 791 14.66 17.83 1.49
C SER A 791 14.82 17.31 0.06
N ALA A 792 13.84 16.54 -0.44
CA ALA A 792 13.83 16.04 -1.80
C ALA A 792 13.73 17.18 -2.84
N VAL A 793 12.95 18.22 -2.59
CA VAL A 793 12.86 19.39 -3.47
C VAL A 793 14.19 20.16 -3.48
N VAL A 794 14.71 20.52 -2.31
CA VAL A 794 15.96 21.27 -2.17
C VAL A 794 17.14 20.54 -2.83
N SER A 795 17.20 19.21 -2.70
CA SER A 795 18.27 18.41 -3.29
C SER A 795 18.24 18.35 -4.82
N ASN A 796 17.11 18.66 -5.47
CA ASN A 796 16.95 18.52 -6.91
C ASN A 796 16.74 19.86 -7.64
N MET A 797 16.46 20.95 -6.93
CA MET A 797 16.04 22.22 -7.54
C MET A 797 17.07 22.82 -8.51
N TYR A 798 18.38 22.70 -8.25
CA TYR A 798 19.45 23.22 -9.13
C TYR A 798 20.08 22.16 -10.05
N LEU A 799 19.65 20.89 -9.97
CA LEU A 799 20.25 19.80 -10.76
C LEU A 799 19.72 19.75 -12.20
N TYR A 800 18.54 20.34 -12.46
CA TYR A 800 17.95 20.42 -13.79
C TYR A 800 18.59 21.56 -14.59
N ARG A 801 19.60 21.22 -15.39
CA ARG A 801 20.39 22.17 -16.18
C ARG A 801 20.29 21.91 -17.68
N PRO A 802 20.44 22.94 -18.53
CA PRO A 802 20.50 22.75 -19.97
C PRO A 802 21.62 21.80 -20.35
N ARG A 803 21.32 20.81 -21.18
CA ARG A 803 22.34 19.91 -21.72
C ARG A 803 23.13 20.68 -22.76
N GLN A 804 24.41 20.95 -22.50
CA GLN A 804 25.28 21.53 -23.52
C GLN A 804 25.33 20.56 -24.72
N ALA A 805 25.04 21.08 -25.91
CA ALA A 805 25.40 20.39 -27.13
C ALA A 805 26.91 20.21 -27.06
N ALA A 806 27.38 18.96 -26.94
CA ALA A 806 28.80 18.66 -26.84
C ALA A 806 29.48 19.33 -28.04
N ALA A 807 30.15 20.46 -27.81
CA ALA A 807 31.13 20.97 -28.74
C ALA A 807 32.09 19.80 -28.93
N GLN A 808 32.25 19.37 -30.17
CA GLN A 808 33.23 18.35 -30.54
C GLN A 808 34.60 18.91 -30.19
N VAL A 809 35.03 18.73 -28.94
CA VAL A 809 36.42 18.90 -28.56
C VAL A 809 37.11 17.69 -29.18
N THR A 810 37.62 17.89 -30.39
CA THR A 810 38.72 17.11 -30.93
C THR A 810 39.89 17.28 -29.95
N GLU A 811 39.91 16.46 -28.90
CA GLU A 811 41.11 16.24 -28.13
C GLU A 811 42.09 15.53 -29.07
N THR A 812 42.96 16.29 -29.72
CA THR A 812 44.21 15.74 -30.23
C THR A 812 44.98 15.22 -29.02
N PRO A 813 45.31 13.92 -28.96
CA PRO A 813 46.09 13.40 -27.86
C PRO A 813 47.46 14.08 -27.89
N VAL A 814 47.83 14.75 -26.81
CA VAL A 814 49.23 15.11 -26.57
C VAL A 814 49.99 13.79 -26.41
N GLU A 815 50.85 13.48 -27.38
CA GLU A 815 51.80 12.36 -27.29
C GLU A 815 52.64 12.53 -26.03
N VAL A 816 52.36 11.71 -25.02
CA VAL A 816 53.28 11.50 -23.91
C VAL A 816 54.48 10.74 -24.48
N VAL A 817 55.61 11.43 -24.59
CA VAL A 817 56.91 10.85 -24.94
C VAL A 817 57.16 9.62 -24.08
N ALA A 818 57.09 8.44 -24.70
CA ALA A 818 57.34 7.17 -24.06
C ALA A 818 58.79 7.12 -23.56
N LYS A 819 58.97 7.00 -22.24
CA LYS A 819 60.26 6.62 -21.66
C LYS A 819 60.63 5.23 -22.15
N VAL A 820 61.79 5.16 -22.81
CA VAL A 820 62.52 3.94 -23.17
C VAL A 820 62.64 3.03 -21.95
N ARG A 821 62.09 1.82 -22.03
CA ARG A 821 62.42 0.70 -21.12
C ARG A 821 63.56 -0.11 -21.73
N PRO A 822 64.52 -0.63 -20.93
CA PRO A 822 65.55 -1.52 -21.45
C PRO A 822 64.95 -2.88 -21.81
N GLN A 823 65.40 -3.44 -22.93
CA GLN A 823 65.12 -4.81 -23.35
C GLN A 823 65.73 -5.78 -22.34
N VAL A 824 64.91 -6.68 -21.80
CA VAL A 824 65.36 -7.95 -21.24
C VAL A 824 64.92 -9.01 -22.24
N GLU A 825 65.91 -9.69 -22.82
CA GLU A 825 65.73 -10.89 -23.63
C GLU A 825 65.04 -11.97 -22.78
N ASP A 826 63.99 -12.60 -23.30
CA ASP A 826 63.62 -13.93 -22.82
C ASP A 826 63.26 -14.84 -23.99
N GLN A 827 63.79 -16.05 -23.87
CA GLN A 827 63.92 -17.05 -24.91
C GLN A 827 62.62 -17.78 -25.17
N SER A 828 62.45 -18.13 -26.43
CA SER A 828 61.39 -18.99 -26.95
C SER A 828 61.32 -20.36 -26.25
N SER A 829 60.11 -20.79 -25.86
CA SER A 829 59.69 -22.17 -26.11
C SER A 829 58.18 -22.30 -26.33
N LYS A 830 57.84 -23.09 -27.35
CA LYS A 830 56.50 -23.32 -27.91
C LYS A 830 55.78 -24.44 -27.16
N SER A 831 54.48 -24.25 -26.91
CA SER A 831 53.44 -25.29 -26.76
C SER A 831 52.09 -24.54 -26.73
N GLY A 832 51.03 -24.82 -27.49
CA GLY A 832 50.60 -26.05 -28.12
C GLY A 832 49.11 -26.30 -27.82
N ARG A 833 48.22 -25.47 -28.39
CA ARG A 833 46.82 -25.76 -28.83
C ARG A 833 45.97 -26.76 -28.00
N LYS A 834 44.80 -26.32 -27.51
CA LYS A 834 43.46 -26.85 -27.92
C LYS A 834 42.28 -26.14 -27.26
N ARG A 835 41.38 -25.64 -28.13
CA ARG A 835 39.98 -25.28 -27.85
C ARG A 835 39.20 -26.53 -27.45
N HIS A 836 38.42 -26.46 -26.37
CA HIS A 836 37.27 -27.34 -26.17
C HIS A 836 35.97 -26.56 -26.36
N LYS A 837 35.17 -27.06 -27.31
CA LYS A 837 33.79 -26.68 -27.59
C LYS A 837 32.93 -27.86 -27.09
N LYS A 838 31.87 -27.58 -26.31
CA LYS A 838 30.66 -28.39 -26.01
C LYS A 838 30.07 -27.85 -24.70
N ARG A 839 28.77 -27.73 -24.50
CA ARG A 839 27.57 -27.92 -25.31
C ARG A 839 26.45 -27.19 -24.58
#